data_AF-A0A1I5Z239-F1
#
_entry.id   AF-A0A1I5Z239-F1
#
_cell.length_a   1.000
_cell.length_b   1.000
_cell.length_c   1.000
_cell.angle_alpha   90.00
_cell.angle_beta   90.00
_cell.angle_gamma   90.00
#
_symmetry.space_group_name_H-M   'P 1'
#
loop_
_entity.id
_entity.type
_entity.pdbx_description
1 polymer ?
#
loop_
_entity_poly.entity_id
_entity_poly.type
_entity_poly.pdbx_seq_one_letter_code
_entity_poly.pdbx_strand_id
1 'polypeptide(L)'
;MVKAGTADQTGRDVGPAAYPVSGYLLYRGSDGQWRCLLPDGRFLHLRASDHVLRHAQAVLGGATSARGEPLMVPHQPAAAGEPPTPGEVRRFLAGLVERGARGEPDPATTTTVATAPTAPTIAATADLTRYTVCVESVPAAGDRPDNPVADLVRTLLEPHVELVRRATPPGAPLDLSEGVDVMISCAGWLPDRHWQDVDEHCATAGIAWHRCHLDGGRLRVGPMVVPGDGVRYRDVRARRLAASPVPEELRELWAHLDTGTNLPAPPWPGPGQVAVAAGLLVADVLAHLAGNPVPGAGRELTVGPGEVVRHPVLPLPVDTGRPGSPVPVSSLVDPRFGVVTRLRREQPADVPAAFVSYTAELANTREFAPWTADAVTGGAAWGDPERARAAALGEAVERYCGNAVPADLVIGSAADLAATGRDVLDPTGLALYSATQYATPGFPFVPFGRELETAWATGRDLHGGGPILVPAALTYLNGPGTRPGEHPAISTQAFAGIAAGPSVAAAERAALEELLERDAVTLWWYSGAPARALRADHDPRLALLRADTVAAGLDPTFLAIPCPFDVPVIGVFLEDHERGVVAFGTACRPTPVAAAEKALCEALVTYTVSRELAAPDSEFWAAVSAGRLRARPYRPWRADRHYRDDYRSDWRDLTHLDPNVQLYLDPRMRDAPLRRLRNPVGEVDLAPVDGDPRDAYLRALAATGLPAVSVNLTTPDVAAAGLRVVRVVVGGLYQLAPAAFPLLGGTRLYTEPVTHGWVPGPLTEDDLVRHPLPFA
;
A
#
# COMPACT_ATOMS: atom_id res chain seq x y z
N MET A 1 -9.78 14.32 17.11
CA MET A 1 -10.01 14.93 18.44
C MET A 1 -11.40 15.55 18.48
N VAL A 2 -12.22 15.26 19.48
CA VAL A 2 -13.50 15.95 19.71
C VAL A 2 -13.58 16.36 21.18
N LYS A 3 -13.93 17.62 21.46
CA LYS A 3 -14.13 18.10 22.83
C LYS A 3 -15.38 17.47 23.44
N ALA A 4 -15.34 17.14 24.72
CA ALA A 4 -16.54 16.71 25.44
C ALA A 4 -17.56 17.85 25.49
N GLY A 5 -18.71 17.66 24.85
CA GLY A 5 -19.90 18.46 25.14
C GLY A 5 -20.38 18.16 26.55
N THR A 6 -20.69 19.20 27.32
CA THR A 6 -21.34 19.07 28.63
C THR A 6 -22.71 18.41 28.44
N ALA A 7 -22.89 17.22 29.01
CA ALA A 7 -24.18 16.54 29.00
C ALA A 7 -25.22 17.32 29.82
N ASP A 8 -26.43 17.38 29.29
CA ASP A 8 -27.56 18.13 29.84
C ASP A 8 -27.96 17.64 31.26
N GLN A 9 -28.37 18.55 32.13
CA GLN A 9 -28.72 18.28 33.53
C GLN A 9 -30.18 17.80 33.72
N THR A 10 -30.77 17.17 32.71
CA THR A 10 -32.15 16.65 32.79
C THR A 10 -32.18 15.28 33.46
N GLY A 11 -32.38 15.28 34.78
CA GLY A 11 -32.47 14.07 35.60
C GLY A 11 -33.68 13.19 35.28
N ARG A 12 -33.55 12.33 34.26
CA ARG A 12 -34.39 11.13 34.11
C ARG A 12 -33.66 9.94 34.70
N ASP A 13 -34.25 9.39 35.76
CA ASP A 13 -33.77 8.19 36.43
C ASP A 13 -34.00 6.99 35.51
N VAL A 14 -32.91 6.43 34.97
CA VAL A 14 -32.98 5.23 34.12
C VAL A 14 -33.00 4.03 35.06
N GLY A 15 -34.13 3.31 35.05
CA GLY A 15 -34.38 2.17 35.95
C GLY A 15 -33.38 1.01 35.80
N PRO A 16 -33.52 -0.06 36.61
CA PRO A 16 -32.53 -1.13 36.74
C PRO A 16 -32.53 -2.11 35.55
N ALA A 17 -32.22 -1.59 34.36
CA ALA A 17 -31.85 -2.39 33.20
C ALA A 17 -30.35 -2.74 33.32
N ALA A 18 -30.07 -4.02 33.57
CA ALA A 18 -28.72 -4.54 33.42
C ALA A 18 -28.32 -4.45 31.95
N TYR A 19 -27.39 -3.55 31.61
CA TYR A 19 -26.80 -3.51 30.27
C TYR A 19 -25.74 -4.61 30.18
N PRO A 20 -25.88 -5.62 29.30
CA PRO A 20 -24.79 -6.54 29.01
C PRO A 20 -23.79 -5.83 28.10
N VAL A 21 -22.88 -5.05 28.69
CA VAL A 21 -21.82 -4.31 27.98
C VAL A 21 -20.66 -5.27 27.59
N SER A 22 -21.01 -6.45 27.06
CA SER A 22 -20.07 -7.50 26.66
C SER A 22 -19.25 -7.05 25.45
N GLY A 23 -17.96 -7.45 25.42
CA GLY A 23 -17.03 -7.12 24.35
C GLY A 23 -16.43 -5.70 24.39
N TYR A 24 -16.75 -4.88 25.39
CA TYR A 24 -16.05 -3.62 25.64
C TYR A 24 -14.86 -3.86 26.58
N LEU A 25 -13.65 -3.49 26.16
CA LEU A 25 -12.46 -3.55 27.00
C LEU A 25 -11.97 -2.14 27.30
N LEU A 26 -11.99 -1.75 28.58
CA LEU A 26 -11.50 -0.47 29.08
C LEU A 26 -10.13 -0.67 29.72
N TYR A 27 -9.12 0.08 29.26
CA TYR A 27 -7.75 -0.06 29.72
C TYR A 27 -6.99 1.27 29.74
N ARG A 28 -5.83 1.26 30.38
CA ARG A 28 -4.93 2.41 30.48
C ARG A 28 -3.62 2.06 29.78
N GLY A 29 -3.22 2.87 28.81
CA GLY A 29 -1.98 2.64 28.05
C GLY A 29 -0.72 3.11 28.79
N SER A 30 0.43 2.86 28.16
CA SER A 30 1.77 3.22 28.65
C SER A 30 1.96 4.73 28.84
N ASP A 31 1.30 5.54 28.00
CA ASP A 31 1.20 7.00 28.08
C ASP A 31 0.27 7.51 29.21
N GLY A 32 -0.34 6.60 29.98
CA GLY A 32 -1.27 6.89 31.04
C GLY A 32 -2.65 7.36 30.59
N GLN A 33 -2.95 7.38 29.28
CA GLN A 33 -4.28 7.70 28.74
C GLN A 33 -5.22 6.49 28.82
N TRP A 34 -6.51 6.76 29.01
CA TRP A 34 -7.55 5.73 29.02
C TRP A 34 -8.11 5.48 27.62
N ARG A 35 -8.23 4.21 27.28
CA ARG A 35 -8.65 3.69 25.97
C ARG A 35 -9.79 2.69 26.16
N CYS A 36 -10.72 2.66 25.21
CA CYS A 36 -11.71 1.60 25.12
C CYS A 36 -11.68 0.98 23.73
N LEU A 37 -11.53 -0.35 23.70
CA LEU A 37 -11.84 -1.17 22.54
C LEU A 37 -13.34 -1.48 22.55
N LEU A 38 -14.01 -1.21 21.44
CA LEU A 38 -15.41 -1.51 21.18
C LEU A 38 -15.56 -2.97 20.66
N PRO A 39 -16.74 -3.61 20.80
CA PRO A 39 -16.96 -4.98 20.34
C PRO A 39 -16.75 -5.22 18.83
N ASP A 40 -16.79 -4.14 18.04
CA ASP A 40 -16.56 -4.12 16.59
C ASP A 40 -15.08 -3.88 16.21
N GLY A 41 -14.18 -3.74 17.20
CA GLY A 41 -12.75 -3.54 17.00
C GLY A 41 -12.30 -2.07 16.92
N ARG A 42 -13.20 -1.09 17.03
CA ARG A 42 -12.84 0.33 17.03
C ARG A 42 -12.29 0.80 18.37
N PHE A 43 -11.37 1.77 18.33
CA PHE A 43 -10.77 2.39 19.52
C PHE A 43 -11.38 3.75 19.85
N LEU A 44 -11.59 4.01 21.15
CA LEU A 44 -12.00 5.30 21.69
C LEU A 44 -11.00 5.78 22.74
N HIS A 45 -10.47 7.00 22.57
CA HIS A 45 -9.75 7.72 23.62
C HIS A 45 -10.75 8.36 24.60
N LEU A 46 -10.55 8.14 25.89
CA LEU A 46 -11.49 8.51 26.93
C LEU A 46 -10.95 9.65 27.80
N ARG A 47 -11.81 10.66 28.03
CA ARG A 47 -11.56 11.77 28.94
C ARG A 47 -12.66 11.83 29.99
N ALA A 48 -12.35 11.29 31.16
CA ALA A 48 -13.14 11.37 32.40
C ALA A 48 -12.16 11.32 33.59
N SER A 49 -12.66 11.43 34.82
CA SER A 49 -11.79 11.27 36.00
C SER A 49 -11.28 9.83 36.10
N ASP A 50 -10.01 9.68 36.51
CA ASP A 50 -9.34 8.36 36.65
C ASP A 50 -10.16 7.41 37.55
N HIS A 51 -10.82 7.95 38.58
CA HIS A 51 -11.65 7.19 39.50
C HIS A 51 -12.93 6.63 38.86
N VAL A 52 -13.60 7.39 37.98
CA VAL A 52 -14.77 6.89 37.21
C VAL A 52 -14.34 5.79 36.25
N LEU A 53 -13.19 5.94 35.61
CA LEU A 53 -12.68 5.00 34.61
C LEU A 53 -12.21 3.68 35.24
N ARG A 54 -11.52 3.71 36.39
CA ARG A 54 -11.21 2.48 37.17
C ARG A 54 -12.48 1.75 37.62
N HIS A 55 -13.53 2.48 38.02
CA HIS A 55 -14.79 1.87 38.43
C HIS A 55 -15.57 1.29 37.24
N ALA A 56 -15.59 1.98 36.11
CA ALA A 56 -16.13 1.43 34.86
C ALA A 56 -15.37 0.17 34.41
N GLN A 57 -14.04 0.15 34.55
CA GLN A 57 -13.21 -1.02 34.25
C GLN A 57 -13.55 -2.20 35.16
N ALA A 58 -13.72 -1.98 36.47
CA ALA A 58 -14.12 -3.03 37.41
C ALA A 58 -15.53 -3.59 37.08
N VAL A 59 -16.49 -2.73 36.73
CA VAL A 59 -17.85 -3.14 36.33
C VAL A 59 -17.81 -3.98 35.05
N LEU A 60 -17.06 -3.55 34.03
CA LEU A 60 -16.85 -4.34 32.80
C LEU A 60 -16.11 -5.65 33.08
N GLY A 61 -15.20 -5.64 34.06
CA GLY A 61 -14.50 -6.81 34.61
C GLY A 61 -15.36 -7.80 35.40
N GLY A 62 -16.67 -7.55 35.53
CA GLY A 62 -17.61 -8.43 36.25
C GLY A 62 -17.74 -8.17 37.75
N ALA A 63 -17.15 -7.10 38.28
CA ALA A 63 -17.26 -6.73 39.70
C ALA A 63 -18.68 -6.20 40.01
N THR A 64 -19.60 -7.12 40.31
CA THR A 64 -20.96 -6.84 40.78
C THR A 64 -21.18 -7.36 42.19
N SER A 65 -21.92 -6.60 42.99
CA SER A 65 -22.31 -6.99 44.34
C SER A 65 -23.31 -8.15 44.29
N ALA A 66 -23.56 -8.79 45.43
CA ALA A 66 -24.59 -9.83 45.57
C ALA A 66 -26.04 -9.37 45.25
N ARG A 67 -26.24 -8.09 44.90
CA ARG A 67 -27.51 -7.51 44.42
C ARG A 67 -27.45 -7.00 42.97
N GLY A 68 -26.37 -7.25 42.24
CA GLY A 68 -26.18 -6.79 40.85
C GLY A 68 -25.79 -5.31 40.73
N GLU A 69 -25.38 -4.66 41.81
CA GLU A 69 -24.89 -3.27 41.78
C GLU A 69 -23.37 -3.24 41.53
N PRO A 70 -22.80 -2.18 40.92
CA PRO A 70 -21.35 -2.00 40.82
C PRO A 70 -20.64 -2.20 42.17
N LEU A 71 -19.68 -3.13 42.24
CA LEU A 71 -18.77 -3.20 43.40
C LEU A 71 -17.83 -2.00 43.34
N MET A 72 -18.01 -1.06 44.28
CA MET A 72 -17.08 0.04 44.47
C MET A 72 -15.73 -0.52 44.91
N VAL A 73 -14.67 -0.22 44.15
CA VAL A 73 -13.31 -0.69 44.43
C VAL A 73 -12.78 0.01 45.69
N PRO A 74 -12.21 -0.70 46.68
CA PRO A 74 -11.69 -0.09 47.89
C PRO A 74 -10.67 1.01 47.60
N HIS A 75 -10.80 2.12 48.33
CA HIS A 75 -10.01 3.33 48.13
C HIS A 75 -8.51 3.07 48.42
N GLN A 76 -7.63 3.26 47.42
CA GLN A 76 -6.20 3.43 47.73
C GLN A 76 -6.01 4.80 48.41
N PRO A 77 -5.31 4.88 49.55
CA PRO A 77 -5.30 6.09 50.40
C PRO A 77 -4.49 7.29 49.87
N ALA A 78 -4.03 7.25 48.61
CA ALA A 78 -3.12 8.24 48.03
C ALA A 78 -3.73 9.14 46.94
N ALA A 79 -4.99 8.94 46.54
CA ALA A 79 -5.66 9.76 45.52
C ALA A 79 -6.68 10.72 46.16
N ALA A 80 -6.45 12.03 46.07
CA ALA A 80 -7.35 13.03 46.65
C ALA A 80 -8.59 13.27 45.78
N GLY A 81 -9.77 12.87 46.26
CA GLY A 81 -11.07 13.14 45.65
C GLY A 81 -12.18 12.28 46.27
N GLU A 82 -13.44 12.73 46.21
CA GLU A 82 -14.58 11.90 46.61
C GLU A 82 -14.80 10.75 45.60
N PRO A 83 -15.24 9.56 46.04
CA PRO A 83 -15.56 8.46 45.15
C PRO A 83 -16.81 8.79 44.30
N PRO A 84 -16.83 8.46 43.01
CA PRO A 84 -17.96 8.72 42.12
C PRO A 84 -19.15 7.85 42.52
N THR A 85 -20.32 8.41 42.36
CA THR A 85 -21.58 7.70 42.61
C THR A 85 -21.79 6.57 41.59
N PRO A 86 -22.49 5.48 41.94
CA PRO A 86 -22.92 4.47 40.96
C PRO A 86 -23.72 5.05 39.80
N GLY A 87 -24.42 6.18 39.99
CA GLY A 87 -25.12 6.92 38.95
C GLY A 87 -24.19 7.53 37.89
N GLU A 88 -23.03 8.06 38.29
CA GLU A 88 -22.02 8.61 37.37
C GLU A 88 -21.36 7.52 36.53
N VAL A 89 -21.01 6.38 37.14
CA VAL A 89 -20.46 5.22 36.42
C VAL A 89 -21.48 4.66 35.42
N ARG A 90 -22.77 4.52 35.81
CA ARG A 90 -23.84 4.12 34.89
C ARG A 90 -24.04 5.11 33.74
N ARG A 91 -24.05 6.42 34.01
CA ARG A 91 -24.16 7.46 32.98
C ARG A 91 -22.99 7.44 31.99
N PHE A 92 -21.77 7.20 32.48
CA PHE A 92 -20.58 7.06 31.65
C PHE A 92 -20.69 5.84 30.71
N LEU A 93 -21.07 4.67 31.25
CA LEU A 93 -21.23 3.43 30.46
C LEU A 93 -22.36 3.56 29.42
N ALA A 94 -23.50 4.15 29.79
CA ALA A 94 -24.58 4.42 28.84
C ALA A 94 -24.12 5.32 27.68
N GLY A 95 -23.42 6.41 27.98
CA GLY A 95 -22.84 7.28 26.96
C GLY A 95 -21.70 6.64 26.16
N LEU A 96 -21.03 5.61 26.68
CA LEU A 96 -20.04 4.81 25.93
C LEU A 96 -20.75 3.90 24.90
N VAL A 97 -21.80 3.20 25.31
CA VAL A 97 -22.65 2.38 24.43
C VAL A 97 -23.30 3.22 23.34
N GLU A 98 -23.83 4.40 23.69
CA GLU A 98 -24.41 5.32 22.71
C GLU A 98 -23.37 5.81 21.67
N ARG A 99 -22.13 6.10 22.10
CA ARG A 99 -21.03 6.47 21.18
C ARG A 99 -20.58 5.29 20.30
N GLY A 100 -20.65 4.06 20.81
CA GLY A 100 -20.48 2.85 20.00
C GLY A 100 -21.56 2.76 18.91
N ALA A 101 -22.83 2.87 19.31
CA ALA A 101 -24.00 2.74 18.43
C ALA A 101 -24.17 3.88 17.41
N ARG A 102 -23.71 5.10 17.71
CA ARG A 102 -23.70 6.24 16.78
C ARG A 102 -22.57 6.18 15.74
N GLY A 103 -21.68 5.20 15.81
CA GLY A 103 -20.77 4.91 14.72
C GLY A 103 -21.46 4.08 13.66
N GLU A 104 -21.76 4.69 12.52
CA GLU A 104 -22.26 3.94 11.36
C GLU A 104 -21.23 2.87 10.95
N PRO A 105 -21.67 1.63 10.65
CA PRO A 105 -20.79 0.64 10.04
C PRO A 105 -20.44 1.06 8.60
N ASP A 106 -19.16 1.00 8.21
CA ASP A 106 -18.72 1.25 6.82
C ASP A 106 -19.42 0.25 5.87
N PRO A 107 -20.34 0.68 4.99
CA PRO A 107 -21.16 -0.20 4.17
C PRO A 107 -20.42 -0.68 2.91
N ALA A 108 -19.21 -1.23 3.09
CA ALA A 108 -18.33 -1.62 2.00
C ALA A 108 -17.41 -2.81 2.35
N THR A 109 -17.97 -3.91 2.86
CA THR A 109 -17.26 -5.21 2.98
C THR A 109 -18.03 -6.33 2.28
N THR A 110 -18.21 -6.18 0.96
CA THR A 110 -18.68 -7.28 0.10
C THR A 110 -17.52 -8.26 -0.16
N THR A 111 -17.20 -9.10 0.83
CA THR A 111 -16.26 -10.21 0.63
C THR A 111 -16.97 -11.31 -0.16
N THR A 112 -16.39 -11.68 -1.30
CA THR A 112 -16.91 -12.78 -2.11
C THR A 112 -16.82 -14.09 -1.32
N VAL A 113 -17.97 -14.72 -1.05
CA VAL A 113 -18.01 -16.02 -0.36
C VAL A 113 -17.45 -17.09 -1.29
N ALA A 114 -16.16 -17.38 -1.15
CA ALA A 114 -15.56 -18.56 -1.76
C ALA A 114 -16.21 -19.81 -1.15
N THR A 115 -16.81 -20.64 -2.00
CA THR A 115 -17.39 -21.92 -1.59
C THR A 115 -16.34 -22.75 -0.85
N ALA A 116 -16.78 -23.43 0.22
CA ALA A 116 -15.87 -24.29 0.97
C ALA A 116 -15.33 -25.38 0.03
N PRO A 117 -14.00 -25.60 -0.06
CA PRO A 117 -13.49 -26.82 -0.65
C PRO A 117 -14.05 -28.00 0.15
N THR A 118 -14.41 -29.07 -0.55
CA THR A 118 -14.76 -30.35 0.07
C THR A 118 -13.70 -30.72 1.10
N ALA A 119 -14.13 -31.04 2.33
CA ALA A 119 -13.21 -31.48 3.38
C ALA A 119 -12.32 -32.60 2.85
N PRO A 120 -10.98 -32.52 3.00
CA PRO A 120 -10.09 -33.55 2.51
C PRO A 120 -10.45 -34.86 3.20
N THR A 121 -10.75 -35.90 2.41
CA THR A 121 -10.94 -37.24 2.93
C THR A 121 -9.60 -37.69 3.51
N ILE A 122 -9.47 -37.68 4.84
CA ILE A 122 -8.25 -38.13 5.52
C ILE A 122 -8.00 -39.58 5.07
N ALA A 123 -6.88 -39.82 4.39
CA ALA A 123 -6.51 -41.15 3.94
C ALA A 123 -6.30 -42.04 5.18
N ALA A 124 -7.18 -43.03 5.37
CA ALA A 124 -7.34 -43.79 6.61
C ALA A 124 -6.25 -44.85 6.86
N THR A 125 -4.97 -44.48 6.64
CA THR A 125 -3.83 -45.42 6.60
C THR A 125 -2.59 -44.95 7.36
N ALA A 126 -2.56 -43.72 7.89
CA ALA A 126 -1.47 -43.27 8.75
C ALA A 126 -1.81 -43.56 10.22
N ASP A 127 -0.93 -44.32 10.91
CA ASP A 127 -0.97 -44.41 12.36
C ASP A 127 -0.41 -43.12 12.96
N LEU A 128 -1.32 -42.28 13.47
CA LEU A 128 -0.99 -40.99 14.06
C LEU A 128 -0.74 -41.07 15.57
N THR A 129 -0.98 -42.23 16.20
CA THR A 129 -0.90 -42.39 17.67
C THR A 129 0.54 -42.27 18.19
N ARG A 130 1.52 -42.39 17.31
CA ARG A 130 2.96 -42.17 17.56
C ARG A 130 3.37 -40.70 17.74
N TYR A 131 2.50 -39.76 17.40
CA TYR A 131 2.80 -38.33 17.44
C TYR A 131 2.27 -37.70 18.72
N THR A 132 3.06 -36.79 19.30
CA THR A 132 2.73 -36.08 20.53
C THR A 132 2.26 -34.65 20.23
N VAL A 133 1.02 -34.33 20.62
CA VAL A 133 0.44 -33.00 20.47
C VAL A 133 0.24 -32.34 21.83
N CYS A 134 0.89 -31.19 22.03
CA CYS A 134 0.72 -30.36 23.22
C CYS A 134 -0.46 -29.39 23.01
N VAL A 135 -1.47 -29.43 23.88
CA VAL A 135 -2.62 -28.50 23.85
C VAL A 135 -2.60 -27.60 25.09
N GLU A 136 -2.14 -26.37 24.86
CA GLU A 136 -2.05 -25.29 25.84
C GLU A 136 -3.35 -24.48 25.92
N SER A 137 -3.80 -24.22 27.15
CA SER A 137 -4.78 -23.19 27.46
C SER A 137 -4.09 -22.00 28.15
N VAL A 138 -4.17 -20.81 27.54
CA VAL A 138 -3.66 -19.55 28.10
C VAL A 138 -4.80 -18.83 28.83
N PRO A 139 -4.73 -18.68 30.17
CA PRO A 139 -5.79 -18.07 30.97
C PRO A 139 -5.77 -16.53 30.87
N ALA A 140 -6.94 -15.90 31.02
CA ALA A 140 -7.06 -14.44 31.00
C ALA A 140 -6.45 -13.78 32.26
N ALA A 141 -6.87 -14.24 33.46
CA ALA A 141 -6.20 -14.09 34.74
C ALA A 141 -7.04 -14.72 35.88
N GLY A 142 -6.40 -14.98 37.02
CA GLY A 142 -7.09 -15.07 38.32
C GLY A 142 -7.75 -16.39 38.69
N ASP A 143 -8.58 -17.00 37.84
CA ASP A 143 -9.27 -18.25 38.18
C ASP A 143 -9.68 -19.09 36.94
N ARG A 144 -9.79 -20.42 37.16
CA ARG A 144 -10.07 -21.58 36.28
C ARG A 144 -9.76 -21.54 34.74
N PRO A 145 -9.12 -22.60 34.19
CA PRO A 145 -8.62 -22.64 32.81
C PRO A 145 -9.65 -23.11 31.76
N ASP A 146 -10.92 -22.72 31.91
CA ASP A 146 -12.03 -23.17 31.05
C ASP A 146 -11.98 -22.44 29.68
N ASN A 147 -11.07 -22.89 28.81
CA ASN A 147 -11.01 -22.47 27.41
C ASN A 147 -11.79 -23.50 26.58
N PRO A 148 -13.03 -23.18 26.15
CA PRO A 148 -13.92 -24.16 25.53
C PRO A 148 -13.42 -24.62 24.16
N VAL A 149 -12.54 -23.86 23.51
CA VAL A 149 -11.87 -24.30 22.27
C VAL A 149 -10.78 -25.32 22.61
N ALA A 150 -9.94 -25.05 23.60
CA ALA A 150 -8.87 -25.98 24.03
C ALA A 150 -9.42 -27.34 24.49
N ASP A 151 -10.50 -27.34 25.27
CA ASP A 151 -11.10 -28.57 25.79
C ASP A 151 -11.79 -29.40 24.70
N LEU A 152 -12.43 -28.74 23.73
CA LEU A 152 -12.99 -29.43 22.58
C LEU A 152 -11.91 -29.95 21.62
N VAL A 153 -10.82 -29.22 21.40
CA VAL A 153 -9.66 -29.69 20.64
C VAL A 153 -9.04 -30.94 21.28
N ARG A 154 -8.86 -30.96 22.62
CA ARG A 154 -8.39 -32.16 23.35
C ARG A 154 -9.33 -33.34 23.12
N THR A 155 -10.63 -33.13 23.31
CA THR A 155 -11.66 -34.16 23.12
C THR A 155 -11.66 -34.73 21.69
N LEU A 156 -11.39 -33.90 20.68
CA LEU A 156 -11.37 -34.30 19.27
C LEU A 156 -10.04 -34.98 18.86
N LEU A 157 -8.92 -34.70 19.53
CA LEU A 157 -7.61 -35.29 19.23
C LEU A 157 -7.29 -36.57 20.02
N GLU A 158 -7.88 -36.76 21.20
CA GLU A 158 -7.63 -37.91 22.09
C GLU A 158 -7.74 -39.30 21.40
N PRO A 159 -8.61 -39.53 20.39
CA PRO A 159 -8.65 -40.79 19.65
C PRO A 159 -7.53 -40.99 18.61
N HIS A 160 -6.67 -39.99 18.37
CA HIS A 160 -5.80 -39.93 17.19
C HIS A 160 -4.30 -39.77 17.50
N VAL A 161 -3.93 -39.14 18.62
CA VAL A 161 -2.55 -38.73 18.96
C VAL A 161 -2.29 -38.85 20.46
N GLU A 162 -1.01 -38.90 20.87
CA GLU A 162 -0.65 -38.72 22.29
C GLU A 162 -0.84 -37.24 22.69
N LEU A 163 -1.54 -36.99 23.81
CA LEU A 163 -1.90 -35.63 24.24
C LEU A 163 -1.16 -35.18 25.50
N VAL A 164 -0.34 -34.14 25.35
CA VAL A 164 0.23 -33.39 26.48
C VAL A 164 -0.68 -32.20 26.80
N ARG A 165 -1.16 -32.12 28.04
CA ARG A 165 -2.02 -31.00 28.50
C ARG A 165 -1.17 -29.96 29.22
N ARG A 166 -1.20 -28.72 28.71
CA ARG A 166 -0.47 -27.58 29.30
C ARG A 166 -1.42 -26.46 29.73
N ALA A 167 -1.12 -25.83 30.86
CA ALA A 167 -1.75 -24.59 31.31
C ALA A 167 -0.64 -23.65 31.79
N THR A 168 -0.45 -22.54 31.09
CA THR A 168 0.70 -21.65 31.30
C THR A 168 0.24 -20.37 32.01
N PRO A 169 0.73 -20.06 33.22
CA PRO A 169 0.51 -18.74 33.83
C PRO A 169 1.13 -17.64 32.95
N PRO A 170 0.53 -16.44 32.86
CA PRO A 170 1.13 -15.33 32.12
C PRO A 170 2.58 -15.05 32.54
N GLY A 171 3.50 -15.07 31.59
CA GLY A 171 4.93 -14.81 31.82
C GLY A 171 5.76 -16.00 32.36
N ALA A 172 5.21 -17.21 32.45
CA ALA A 172 6.00 -18.40 32.78
C ALA A 172 6.87 -18.87 31.58
N PRO A 173 8.09 -19.41 31.82
CA PRO A 173 8.96 -19.88 30.73
C PRO A 173 8.33 -20.97 29.84
N LEU A 174 8.68 -20.95 28.55
CA LEU A 174 8.26 -21.98 27.61
C LEU A 174 9.18 -23.21 27.67
N ASP A 175 8.75 -24.22 28.44
CA ASP A 175 9.37 -25.55 28.45
C ASP A 175 8.51 -26.54 27.65
N LEU A 176 8.90 -26.85 26.41
CA LEU A 176 8.35 -27.99 25.66
C LEU A 176 9.33 -29.15 25.83
N SER A 177 8.85 -30.26 26.39
CA SER A 177 9.65 -31.46 26.60
C SER A 177 10.15 -32.05 25.28
N GLU A 178 11.30 -32.74 25.31
CA GLU A 178 11.78 -33.55 24.18
C GLU A 178 10.66 -34.49 23.71
N GLY A 179 10.31 -34.44 22.42
CA GLY A 179 9.32 -35.31 21.79
C GLY A 179 7.96 -34.70 21.40
N VAL A 180 7.71 -33.40 21.59
CA VAL A 180 6.50 -32.74 21.07
C VAL A 180 6.61 -32.51 19.56
N ASP A 181 5.68 -33.03 18.76
CA ASP A 181 5.62 -32.82 17.30
C ASP A 181 4.82 -31.56 16.93
N VAL A 182 3.71 -31.31 17.64
CA VAL A 182 2.80 -30.18 17.37
C VAL A 182 2.37 -29.48 18.66
N MET A 183 2.39 -28.15 18.64
CA MET A 183 1.89 -27.29 19.71
C MET A 183 0.59 -26.57 19.29
N ILE A 184 -0.44 -26.60 20.12
CA ILE A 184 -1.68 -25.84 19.94
C ILE A 184 -1.87 -24.89 21.12
N SER A 185 -1.86 -23.58 20.89
CA SER A 185 -2.06 -22.56 21.93
C SER A 185 -3.41 -21.85 21.76
N CYS A 186 -4.33 -22.13 22.68
CA CYS A 186 -5.66 -21.52 22.70
C CYS A 186 -5.75 -20.50 23.85
N ALA A 187 -6.13 -19.25 23.54
CA ALA A 187 -6.16 -18.14 24.49
C ALA A 187 -7.54 -17.46 24.52
N GLY A 188 -7.93 -16.91 25.67
CA GLY A 188 -9.15 -16.10 25.80
C GLY A 188 -8.99 -14.69 25.21
N TRP A 189 -7.81 -14.10 25.40
CA TRP A 189 -7.38 -12.83 24.82
C TRP A 189 -6.04 -13.05 24.09
N LEU A 190 -5.70 -12.22 23.11
CA LEU A 190 -4.42 -12.35 22.38
C LEU A 190 -3.22 -12.17 23.34
N PRO A 191 -2.34 -13.18 23.50
CA PRO A 191 -1.15 -13.08 24.34
C PRO A 191 0.08 -12.86 23.44
N ASP A 192 0.23 -11.65 22.90
CA ASP A 192 1.18 -11.31 21.84
C ASP A 192 2.63 -11.65 22.22
N ARG A 193 3.05 -11.36 23.45
CA ARG A 193 4.40 -11.68 23.92
C ARG A 193 4.64 -13.19 24.03
N HIS A 194 3.71 -13.91 24.65
CA HIS A 194 3.81 -15.37 24.79
C HIS A 194 3.86 -16.06 23.41
N TRP A 195 3.08 -15.59 22.44
CA TRP A 195 3.10 -16.14 21.09
C TRP A 195 4.33 -15.77 20.26
N GLN A 196 5.06 -14.69 20.58
CA GLN A 196 6.41 -14.46 20.05
C GLN A 196 7.41 -15.49 20.62
N ASP A 197 7.35 -15.77 21.92
CA ASP A 197 8.22 -16.76 22.56
C ASP A 197 7.94 -18.19 22.03
N VAL A 198 6.66 -18.54 21.82
CA VAL A 198 6.25 -19.81 21.17
C VAL A 198 6.74 -19.90 19.72
N ASP A 199 6.61 -18.83 18.92
CA ASP A 199 7.04 -18.82 17.51
C ASP A 199 8.54 -19.11 17.36
N GLU A 200 9.37 -18.47 18.18
CA GLU A 200 10.82 -18.60 18.08
C GLU A 200 11.33 -19.93 18.63
N HIS A 201 10.74 -20.42 19.73
CA HIS A 201 11.05 -21.76 20.25
C HIS A 201 10.64 -22.86 19.26
N CYS A 202 9.40 -22.83 18.74
CA CYS A 202 8.93 -23.83 17.78
C CYS A 202 9.76 -23.80 16.49
N ALA A 203 10.14 -22.62 16.01
CA ALA A 203 11.04 -22.48 14.85
C ALA A 203 12.45 -23.04 15.12
N THR A 204 12.96 -22.92 16.34
CA THR A 204 14.28 -23.44 16.73
C THR A 204 14.26 -24.97 16.90
N ALA A 205 13.19 -25.50 17.49
CA ALA A 205 13.02 -26.93 17.76
C ALA A 205 12.50 -27.73 16.54
N GLY A 206 12.04 -27.06 15.47
CA GLY A 206 11.42 -27.72 14.32
C GLY A 206 10.02 -28.25 14.60
N ILE A 207 9.30 -27.65 15.56
CA ILE A 207 7.95 -28.03 15.99
C ILE A 207 6.92 -27.24 15.18
N ALA A 208 5.88 -27.90 14.67
CA ALA A 208 4.78 -27.19 14.03
C ALA A 208 3.81 -26.65 15.09
N TRP A 209 3.22 -25.47 14.85
CA TRP A 209 2.31 -24.90 15.86
C TRP A 209 1.11 -24.15 15.29
N HIS A 210 0.02 -24.23 16.04
CA HIS A 210 -1.27 -23.67 15.67
C HIS A 210 -1.90 -22.95 16.88
N ARG A 211 -2.89 -22.09 16.64
CA ARG A 211 -3.38 -21.17 17.68
C ARG A 211 -4.78 -20.66 17.47
N CYS A 212 -5.43 -20.27 18.56
CA CYS A 212 -6.74 -19.62 18.54
C CYS A 212 -6.87 -18.55 19.64
N HIS A 213 -7.52 -17.43 19.33
CA HIS A 213 -7.86 -16.36 20.29
C HIS A 213 -9.17 -15.67 19.95
N LEU A 214 -9.73 -14.89 20.89
CA LEU A 214 -10.77 -13.89 20.59
C LEU A 214 -10.13 -12.54 20.23
N ASP A 215 -10.64 -11.94 19.15
CA ASP A 215 -10.35 -10.57 18.71
C ASP A 215 -11.71 -9.87 18.53
N GLY A 216 -12.10 -9.12 19.56
CA GLY A 216 -13.47 -8.66 19.78
C GLY A 216 -14.41 -9.83 20.09
N GLY A 217 -15.60 -9.85 19.48
CA GLY A 217 -16.56 -10.96 19.58
C GLY A 217 -16.35 -12.10 18.58
N ARG A 218 -15.18 -12.21 17.93
CA ARG A 218 -14.90 -13.19 16.86
C ARG A 218 -13.70 -14.08 17.23
N LEU A 219 -13.82 -15.38 16.98
CA LEU A 219 -12.70 -16.32 17.11
C LEU A 219 -11.79 -16.20 15.88
N ARG A 220 -10.48 -16.16 16.12
CA ARG A 220 -9.43 -16.27 15.10
C ARG A 220 -8.74 -17.60 15.24
N VAL A 221 -8.47 -18.28 14.13
CA VAL A 221 -7.77 -19.57 14.07
C VAL A 221 -6.61 -19.47 13.08
N GLY A 222 -5.41 -19.83 13.52
CA GLY A 222 -4.23 -19.90 12.66
C GLY A 222 -3.65 -18.56 12.18
N PRO A 223 -2.87 -18.55 11.08
CA PRO A 223 -2.36 -19.73 10.36
C PRO A 223 -1.65 -20.75 11.25
N MET A 224 -1.71 -22.03 10.86
CA MET A 224 -0.75 -23.03 11.34
C MET A 224 0.63 -22.69 10.76
N VAL A 225 1.64 -22.64 11.63
CA VAL A 225 3.05 -22.44 11.29
C VAL A 225 3.67 -23.82 11.13
N VAL A 226 4.10 -24.14 9.91
CA VAL A 226 4.76 -25.40 9.57
C VAL A 226 6.26 -25.15 9.37
N PRO A 227 7.15 -25.90 10.03
CA PRO A 227 8.60 -25.74 9.88
C PRO A 227 9.02 -25.88 8.40
N GLY A 228 9.71 -24.85 7.89
CA GLY A 228 10.19 -24.79 6.51
C GLY A 228 9.19 -24.27 5.47
N ASP A 229 7.89 -24.12 5.79
CA ASP A 229 6.83 -23.89 4.79
C ASP A 229 6.28 -22.43 4.78
N GLY A 230 7.11 -21.47 5.20
CA GLY A 230 6.90 -20.03 4.97
C GLY A 230 6.50 -19.19 6.20
N VAL A 231 5.20 -19.09 6.49
CA VAL A 231 4.62 -18.04 7.37
C VAL A 231 4.78 -18.34 8.85
N ARG A 232 5.27 -17.37 9.62
CA ARG A 232 5.39 -17.41 11.09
C ARG A 232 4.47 -16.40 11.79
N TYR A 233 4.37 -16.45 13.12
CA TYR A 233 3.58 -15.47 13.89
C TYR A 233 4.14 -14.05 13.78
N ARG A 234 5.47 -13.87 13.63
CA ARG A 234 6.05 -12.54 13.34
C ARG A 234 5.45 -11.88 12.09
N ASP A 235 5.15 -12.66 11.05
CA ASP A 235 4.57 -12.14 9.80
C ASP A 235 3.12 -11.73 10.02
N VAL A 236 2.34 -12.59 10.70
CA VAL A 236 0.94 -12.32 11.10
C VAL A 236 0.86 -11.01 11.90
N ARG A 237 1.69 -10.89 12.93
CA ARG A 237 1.77 -9.73 13.83
C ARG A 237 2.10 -8.44 13.06
N ALA A 238 3.15 -8.46 12.25
CA ALA A 238 3.62 -7.31 11.51
C ALA A 238 2.67 -6.89 10.37
N ARG A 239 2.12 -7.85 9.62
CA ARG A 239 1.09 -7.60 8.60
C ARG A 239 -0.17 -7.00 9.24
N ARG A 240 -0.56 -7.46 10.43
CA ARG A 240 -1.71 -6.93 11.18
C ARG A 240 -1.51 -5.50 11.63
N LEU A 241 -0.30 -5.15 12.09
CA LEU A 241 0.08 -3.78 12.41
C LEU A 241 0.08 -2.92 11.15
N ALA A 242 0.73 -3.37 10.07
CA ALA A 242 0.84 -2.62 8.82
C ALA A 242 -0.53 -2.33 8.18
N ALA A 243 -1.48 -3.27 8.26
CA ALA A 243 -2.84 -3.08 7.77
C ALA A 243 -3.75 -2.27 8.72
N SER A 244 -3.30 -1.96 9.95
CA SER A 244 -4.08 -1.17 10.89
C SER A 244 -3.96 0.33 10.57
N PRO A 245 -5.07 1.10 10.52
CA PRO A 245 -5.00 2.55 10.45
C PRO A 245 -4.56 3.20 11.79
N VAL A 246 -4.46 2.41 12.86
CA VAL A 246 -4.05 2.82 14.21
C VAL A 246 -3.13 1.77 14.85
N PRO A 247 -1.91 1.54 14.31
CA PRO A 247 -1.02 0.49 14.81
C PRO A 247 -0.56 0.76 16.25
N GLU A 248 -0.42 2.01 16.67
CA GLU A 248 -0.11 2.40 18.05
C GLU A 248 -1.15 1.87 19.06
N GLU A 249 -2.43 2.10 18.77
CA GLU A 249 -3.53 1.67 19.64
C GLU A 249 -3.64 0.15 19.71
N LEU A 250 -3.26 -0.54 18.63
CA LEU A 250 -3.22 -1.99 18.56
C LEU A 250 -2.04 -2.56 19.37
N ARG A 251 -0.85 -1.93 19.32
CA ARG A 251 0.30 -2.29 20.17
C ARG A 251 0.00 -2.06 21.66
N GLU A 252 -0.63 -0.94 22.01
CA GLU A 252 -1.06 -0.61 23.38
C GLU A 252 -2.11 -1.60 23.92
N LEU A 253 -3.06 -2.03 23.08
CA LEU A 253 -4.00 -3.10 23.43
C LEU A 253 -3.27 -4.40 23.75
N TRP A 254 -2.38 -4.87 22.86
CA TRP A 254 -1.66 -6.12 23.04
C TRP A 254 -0.78 -6.10 24.30
N ALA A 255 -0.04 -5.01 24.51
CA ALA A 255 0.75 -4.80 25.71
C ALA A 255 -0.10 -4.82 27.00
N HIS A 256 -1.34 -4.29 26.97
CA HIS A 256 -2.26 -4.40 28.09
C HIS A 256 -2.76 -5.85 28.31
N LEU A 257 -3.15 -6.55 27.25
CA LEU A 257 -3.60 -7.95 27.33
C LEU A 257 -2.50 -8.87 27.90
N ASP A 258 -1.25 -8.67 27.48
CA ASP A 258 -0.08 -9.40 28.00
C ASP A 258 0.16 -9.20 29.51
N THR A 259 -0.39 -8.15 30.13
CA THR A 259 -0.28 -7.98 31.60
C THR A 259 -1.15 -8.95 32.39
N GLY A 260 -2.25 -9.45 31.81
CA GLY A 260 -3.32 -10.15 32.54
C GLY A 260 -4.05 -9.29 33.60
N THR A 261 -3.71 -8.02 33.79
CA THR A 261 -4.24 -7.22 34.91
C THR A 261 -5.57 -6.57 34.57
N ASN A 262 -6.58 -6.75 35.44
CA ASN A 262 -7.93 -6.21 35.31
C ASN A 262 -8.66 -6.58 34.00
N LEU A 263 -8.32 -7.73 33.39
CA LEU A 263 -9.01 -8.21 32.20
C LEU A 263 -10.41 -8.76 32.55
N PRO A 264 -11.45 -8.42 31.78
CA PRO A 264 -12.75 -9.06 31.90
C PRO A 264 -12.70 -10.53 31.44
N ALA A 265 -13.69 -11.31 31.88
CA ALA A 265 -13.92 -12.66 31.37
C ALA A 265 -14.02 -12.62 29.83
N PRO A 266 -13.32 -13.51 29.10
CA PRO A 266 -13.35 -13.52 27.64
C PRO A 266 -14.78 -13.71 27.11
N PRO A 267 -15.24 -12.89 26.14
CA PRO A 267 -16.61 -12.95 25.62
C PRO A 267 -16.75 -14.11 24.61
N TRP A 268 -16.64 -15.35 25.09
CA TRP A 268 -16.72 -16.54 24.26
C TRP A 268 -18.05 -16.59 23.46
N PRO A 269 -18.00 -16.88 22.15
CA PRO A 269 -19.20 -17.02 21.33
C PRO A 269 -19.94 -18.34 21.61
N GLY A 270 -21.07 -18.55 20.94
CA GLY A 270 -21.91 -19.73 21.14
C GLY A 270 -21.20 -21.05 20.81
N PRO A 271 -21.68 -22.19 21.34
CA PRO A 271 -21.04 -23.50 21.18
C PRO A 271 -20.77 -23.92 19.73
N GLY A 272 -21.62 -23.50 18.78
CA GLY A 272 -21.41 -23.78 17.36
C GLY A 272 -20.15 -23.11 16.78
N GLN A 273 -19.83 -21.89 17.20
CA GLN A 273 -18.63 -21.18 16.74
C GLN A 273 -17.37 -21.74 17.39
N VAL A 274 -17.45 -22.15 18.66
CA VAL A 274 -16.40 -22.91 19.35
C VAL A 274 -16.14 -24.24 18.64
N ALA A 275 -17.19 -24.98 18.26
CA ALA A 275 -17.06 -26.25 17.55
C ALA A 275 -16.45 -26.09 16.16
N VAL A 276 -16.81 -25.04 15.41
CA VAL A 276 -16.17 -24.72 14.12
C VAL A 276 -14.68 -24.39 14.33
N ALA A 277 -14.33 -23.55 15.30
CA ALA A 277 -12.93 -23.20 15.56
C ALA A 277 -12.08 -24.41 15.99
N ALA A 278 -12.60 -25.26 16.89
CA ALA A 278 -11.94 -26.49 17.32
C ALA A 278 -11.78 -27.49 16.16
N GLY A 279 -12.82 -27.67 15.35
CA GLY A 279 -12.78 -28.55 14.18
C GLY A 279 -11.76 -28.09 13.11
N LEU A 280 -11.61 -26.78 12.91
CA LEU A 280 -10.59 -26.21 12.01
C LEU A 280 -9.17 -26.46 12.54
N LEU A 281 -8.91 -26.19 13.83
CA LEU A 281 -7.62 -26.48 14.48
C LEU A 281 -7.23 -27.96 14.32
N VAL A 282 -8.17 -28.87 14.58
CA VAL A 282 -7.95 -30.33 14.52
C VAL A 282 -7.72 -30.79 13.08
N ALA A 283 -8.47 -30.26 12.11
CA ALA A 283 -8.32 -30.61 10.70
C ALA A 283 -6.94 -30.23 10.14
N ASP A 284 -6.44 -29.04 10.48
CA ASP A 284 -5.11 -28.59 10.06
C ASP A 284 -3.99 -29.46 10.67
N VAL A 285 -4.10 -29.78 11.97
CA VAL A 285 -3.11 -30.62 12.69
C VAL A 285 -3.10 -32.06 12.18
N LEU A 286 -4.27 -32.69 11.99
CA LEU A 286 -4.35 -34.05 11.44
C LEU A 286 -3.88 -34.11 9.98
N ALA A 287 -4.11 -33.05 9.18
CA ALA A 287 -3.56 -32.95 7.84
C ALA A 287 -2.02 -32.92 7.86
N HIS A 288 -1.43 -32.06 8.72
CA HIS A 288 0.02 -31.96 8.87
C HIS A 288 0.67 -33.28 9.30
N LEU A 289 0.17 -33.92 10.37
CA LEU A 289 0.72 -35.17 10.90
C LEU A 289 0.61 -36.35 9.91
N ALA A 290 -0.41 -36.32 9.04
CA ALA A 290 -0.57 -37.29 7.95
C ALA A 290 0.23 -36.94 6.68
N GLY A 291 1.04 -35.87 6.68
CA GLY A 291 1.84 -35.43 5.53
C GLY A 291 1.02 -34.83 4.38
N ASN A 292 -0.21 -34.38 4.65
CA ASN A 292 -1.09 -33.77 3.66
C ASN A 292 -0.96 -32.23 3.63
N PRO A 293 -1.31 -31.57 2.52
CA PRO A 293 -1.42 -30.11 2.48
C PRO A 293 -2.39 -29.57 3.54
N VAL A 294 -1.92 -28.65 4.38
CA VAL A 294 -2.68 -28.09 5.50
C VAL A 294 -3.66 -27.00 5.00
N PRO A 295 -4.99 -27.17 5.14
CA PRO A 295 -5.99 -26.24 4.59
C PRO A 295 -5.86 -24.76 5.05
N GLY A 296 -5.47 -24.53 6.31
CA GLY A 296 -5.22 -23.22 6.91
C GLY A 296 -3.76 -22.74 6.87
N ALA A 297 -2.85 -23.42 6.16
CA ALA A 297 -1.50 -22.90 5.94
C ALA A 297 -1.56 -21.51 5.27
N GLY A 298 -0.78 -20.56 5.79
CA GLY A 298 -0.72 -19.18 5.30
C GLY A 298 -2.05 -18.41 5.38
N ARG A 299 -3.03 -18.84 6.20
CA ARG A 299 -4.33 -18.17 6.35
C ARG A 299 -4.78 -18.05 7.82
N GLU A 300 -5.16 -16.86 8.26
CA GLU A 300 -5.96 -16.70 9.49
C GLU A 300 -7.44 -16.87 9.13
N LEU A 301 -8.16 -17.67 9.91
CA LEU A 301 -9.59 -17.90 9.75
C LEU A 301 -10.36 -17.11 10.81
N THR A 302 -11.33 -16.31 10.39
CA THR A 302 -12.26 -15.59 11.26
C THR A 302 -13.57 -16.35 11.34
N VAL A 303 -13.90 -16.91 12.50
CA VAL A 303 -15.18 -17.58 12.74
C VAL A 303 -16.18 -16.58 13.32
N GLY A 304 -17.17 -16.20 12.52
CA GLY A 304 -18.27 -15.31 12.88
C GLY A 304 -19.61 -16.04 13.03
N PRO A 305 -20.71 -15.33 13.31
CA PRO A 305 -22.05 -15.91 13.34
C PRO A 305 -22.49 -16.37 11.94
N GLY A 306 -22.39 -17.67 11.66
CA GLY A 306 -22.80 -18.26 10.37
C GLY A 306 -21.79 -18.08 9.22
N GLU A 307 -20.61 -17.51 9.47
CA GLU A 307 -19.57 -17.27 8.46
C GLU A 307 -18.17 -17.71 8.92
N VAL A 308 -17.34 -18.13 7.96
CA VAL A 308 -15.89 -18.31 8.16
C VAL A 308 -15.17 -17.55 7.05
N VAL A 309 -14.54 -16.44 7.40
CA VAL A 309 -13.75 -15.62 6.46
C VAL A 309 -12.29 -16.07 6.51
N ARG A 310 -11.62 -16.15 5.36
CA ARG A 310 -10.21 -16.54 5.25
C ARG A 310 -9.38 -15.33 4.88
N HIS A 311 -8.38 -15.02 5.70
CA HIS A 311 -7.46 -13.92 5.47
C HIS A 311 -6.07 -14.47 5.13
N PRO A 312 -5.56 -14.27 3.91
CA PRO A 312 -4.23 -14.71 3.53
C PRO A 312 -3.17 -13.91 4.29
N VAL A 313 -2.14 -14.60 4.78
CA VAL A 313 -0.97 -13.98 5.41
C VAL A 313 0.25 -14.35 4.58
N LEU A 314 0.98 -13.34 4.13
CA LEU A 314 2.20 -13.53 3.33
C LEU A 314 3.45 -13.27 4.19
N PRO A 315 4.54 -14.03 4.03
CA PRO A 315 5.82 -13.76 4.69
C PRO A 315 6.28 -12.33 4.44
N LEU A 316 6.99 -11.71 5.38
CA LEU A 316 7.51 -10.36 5.19
C LEU A 316 8.64 -10.34 4.16
N PRO A 317 8.75 -9.29 3.31
CA PRO A 317 9.76 -9.23 2.25
C PRO A 317 11.20 -9.11 2.75
N VAL A 318 11.38 -8.80 4.05
CA VAL A 318 12.69 -8.67 4.71
C VAL A 318 13.31 -10.02 5.11
N ASP A 319 12.55 -11.13 5.00
CA ASP A 319 13.00 -12.50 5.33
C ASP A 319 13.41 -13.27 4.05
N THR A 320 14.41 -12.75 3.34
CA THR A 320 14.79 -13.23 1.99
C THR A 320 15.23 -14.69 1.93
N GLY A 321 15.54 -15.33 3.06
CA GLY A 321 15.87 -16.75 3.16
C GLY A 321 14.66 -17.70 3.06
N ARG A 322 13.42 -17.19 2.98
CA ARG A 322 12.19 -18.00 2.92
C ARG A 322 11.34 -17.65 1.70
N PRO A 323 11.54 -18.32 0.54
CA PRO A 323 10.61 -18.17 -0.58
C PRO A 323 9.23 -18.69 -0.17
N GLY A 324 8.23 -17.81 -0.18
CA GLY A 324 6.85 -18.19 0.12
C GLY A 324 6.27 -19.14 -0.94
N SER A 325 5.48 -20.11 -0.50
CA SER A 325 4.74 -21.00 -1.39
C SER A 325 3.81 -20.21 -2.34
N PRO A 326 3.63 -20.61 -3.61
CA PRO A 326 2.85 -19.84 -4.57
C PRO A 326 1.40 -19.58 -4.11
N VAL A 327 0.94 -18.34 -4.26
CA VAL A 327 -0.41 -17.90 -3.88
C VAL A 327 -1.12 -17.21 -5.06
N PRO A 328 -2.46 -17.19 -5.10
CA PRO A 328 -3.20 -16.35 -6.06
C PRO A 328 -2.91 -14.86 -5.85
N VAL A 329 -2.90 -14.07 -6.94
CA VAL A 329 -2.74 -12.60 -6.92
C VAL A 329 -3.70 -11.91 -5.95
N SER A 330 -4.92 -12.43 -5.80
CA SER A 330 -5.92 -11.91 -4.83
C SER A 330 -5.45 -11.96 -3.37
N SER A 331 -4.42 -12.75 -3.05
CA SER A 331 -3.85 -12.85 -1.69
C SER A 331 -3.07 -11.61 -1.27
N LEU A 332 -2.75 -10.71 -2.22
CA LEU A 332 -2.16 -9.42 -1.93
C LEU A 332 -3.18 -8.42 -1.36
N VAL A 333 -4.49 -8.70 -1.50
CA VAL A 333 -5.58 -7.79 -1.14
C VAL A 333 -6.39 -8.35 0.04
N ASP A 334 -6.15 -7.83 1.25
CA ASP A 334 -6.90 -8.21 2.45
C ASP A 334 -6.85 -7.09 3.53
N PRO A 335 -7.97 -6.72 4.16
CA PRO A 335 -8.02 -5.62 5.13
C PRO A 335 -7.39 -5.91 6.50
N ARG A 336 -6.93 -7.14 6.77
CA ARG A 336 -6.20 -7.52 8.00
C ARG A 336 -4.72 -7.75 7.77
N PHE A 337 -4.30 -8.26 6.60
CA PHE A 337 -2.91 -8.68 6.36
C PHE A 337 -2.38 -8.44 4.93
N GLY A 338 -3.14 -7.81 4.03
CA GLY A 338 -2.74 -7.59 2.64
C GLY A 338 -1.54 -6.65 2.49
N VAL A 339 -0.89 -6.71 1.32
CA VAL A 339 -0.04 -5.60 0.83
C VAL A 339 -0.91 -4.39 0.50
N VAL A 340 -2.07 -4.67 -0.11
CA VAL A 340 -3.17 -3.73 -0.34
C VAL A 340 -4.28 -4.05 0.65
N THR A 341 -4.70 -3.08 1.44
CA THR A 341 -5.74 -3.23 2.47
C THR A 341 -7.14 -3.04 1.89
N ARG A 342 -7.28 -2.19 0.87
CA ARG A 342 -8.55 -1.88 0.21
C ARG A 342 -8.34 -1.60 -1.28
N LEU A 343 -9.25 -2.12 -2.11
CA LEU A 343 -9.45 -1.68 -3.50
C LEU A 343 -10.85 -1.09 -3.60
N ARG A 344 -10.95 0.22 -3.87
CA ARG A 344 -12.22 0.94 -4.03
C ARG A 344 -12.42 1.31 -5.49
N ARG A 345 -13.57 0.97 -6.07
CA ARG A 345 -13.95 1.51 -7.39
C ARG A 345 -14.40 2.96 -7.21
N GLU A 346 -13.83 3.85 -8.00
CA GLU A 346 -14.30 5.22 -8.13
C GLU A 346 -15.17 5.37 -9.37
N GLN A 347 -16.14 6.27 -9.32
CA GLN A 347 -16.95 6.65 -10.48
C GLN A 347 -17.38 8.12 -10.32
N PRO A 348 -16.53 9.10 -10.71
CA PRO A 348 -16.93 10.50 -10.73
C PRO A 348 -18.16 10.71 -11.62
N ALA A 349 -19.04 11.63 -11.25
CA ALA A 349 -20.34 11.80 -11.90
C ALA A 349 -20.29 12.56 -13.24
N ASP A 350 -19.16 13.20 -13.53
CA ASP A 350 -18.93 14.16 -14.62
C ASP A 350 -17.77 13.75 -15.53
N VAL A 351 -17.41 12.47 -15.51
CA VAL A 351 -16.54 11.82 -16.50
C VAL A 351 -17.37 10.81 -17.30
N PRO A 352 -16.94 10.40 -18.50
CA PRO A 352 -17.67 9.41 -19.30
C PRO A 352 -17.95 8.14 -18.50
N ALA A 353 -19.16 7.59 -18.61
CA ALA A 353 -19.56 6.38 -17.85
C ALA A 353 -18.70 5.14 -18.16
N ALA A 354 -18.00 5.14 -19.29
CA ALA A 354 -17.02 4.12 -19.66
C ALA A 354 -15.65 4.31 -18.98
N PHE A 355 -15.30 5.49 -18.47
CA PHE A 355 -14.11 5.65 -17.63
C PHE A 355 -14.35 4.95 -16.29
N VAL A 356 -13.50 3.98 -15.96
CA VAL A 356 -13.53 3.28 -14.68
C VAL A 356 -12.16 3.40 -14.04
N SER A 357 -12.12 3.86 -12.79
CA SER A 357 -10.90 3.93 -11.98
C SER A 357 -11.06 3.17 -10.66
N TYR A 358 -9.94 2.72 -10.13
CA TYR A 358 -9.81 2.11 -8.82
C TYR A 358 -8.72 2.81 -8.02
N THR A 359 -8.99 3.01 -6.73
CA THR A 359 -8.03 3.44 -5.72
C THR A 359 -7.57 2.21 -4.93
N ALA A 360 -6.26 2.07 -4.76
CA ALA A 360 -5.64 1.04 -3.92
C ALA A 360 -5.02 1.67 -2.67
N GLU A 361 -5.45 1.23 -1.48
CA GLU A 361 -4.88 1.63 -0.19
C GLU A 361 -3.85 0.57 0.25
N LEU A 362 -2.64 0.99 0.59
CA LEU A 362 -1.53 0.09 0.93
C LEU A 362 -1.30 -0.01 2.45
N ALA A 363 -0.75 -1.14 2.89
CA ALA A 363 -0.35 -1.34 4.28
C ALA A 363 0.90 -0.50 4.63
N ASN A 364 0.95 0.04 5.87
CA ASN A 364 2.06 0.86 6.38
C ASN A 364 3.33 0.01 6.58
N THR A 365 4.23 0.05 5.60
CA THR A 365 5.44 -0.79 5.55
C THR A 365 6.45 -0.50 6.67
N ARG A 366 6.35 0.67 7.32
CA ARG A 366 7.18 1.05 8.47
C ARG A 366 7.05 0.12 9.68
N GLU A 367 5.97 -0.65 9.78
CA GLU A 367 5.79 -1.63 10.86
C GLU A 367 6.72 -2.85 10.74
N PHE A 368 7.38 -3.05 9.60
CA PHE A 368 8.31 -4.18 9.37
C PHE A 368 9.56 -3.86 8.54
N ALA A 369 9.65 -2.67 7.96
CA ALA A 369 10.74 -2.29 7.07
C ALA A 369 11.25 -0.86 7.31
N PRO A 370 12.53 -0.56 7.01
CA PRO A 370 13.11 0.79 7.12
C PRO A 370 12.66 1.75 6.01
N TRP A 371 11.79 1.30 5.10
CA TRP A 371 11.33 2.03 3.93
C TRP A 371 9.81 2.23 3.94
N THR A 372 9.36 3.29 3.28
CA THR A 372 7.95 3.68 3.19
C THR A 372 7.45 3.46 1.76
N ALA A 373 6.45 2.60 1.57
CA ALA A 373 5.67 2.59 0.32
C ALA A 373 4.64 3.74 0.31
N ASP A 374 4.27 4.19 -0.89
CA ASP A 374 3.15 5.09 -1.13
C ASP A 374 1.87 4.53 -0.46
N ALA A 375 1.11 5.37 0.24
CA ALA A 375 -0.06 4.91 1.03
C ALA A 375 -1.31 4.65 0.17
N VAL A 376 -1.41 5.33 -0.97
CA VAL A 376 -2.53 5.26 -1.91
C VAL A 376 -1.97 5.34 -3.33
N THR A 377 -2.48 4.50 -4.24
CA THR A 377 -2.17 4.49 -5.68
C THR A 377 -3.45 4.36 -6.50
N GLY A 378 -3.38 4.65 -7.79
CA GLY A 378 -4.51 4.65 -8.71
C GLY A 378 -4.42 3.60 -9.81
N GLY A 379 -5.47 3.49 -10.60
CA GLY A 379 -5.45 2.74 -11.85
C GLY A 379 -6.77 2.90 -12.60
N ALA A 380 -6.70 3.14 -13.91
CA ALA A 380 -7.87 3.42 -14.74
C ALA A 380 -7.85 2.65 -16.07
N ALA A 381 -9.04 2.36 -16.60
CA ALA A 381 -9.25 1.77 -17.92
C ALA A 381 -10.58 2.20 -18.53
N TRP A 382 -10.74 2.00 -19.84
CA TRP A 382 -11.95 2.35 -20.59
C TRP A 382 -12.85 1.14 -20.85
N GLY A 383 -14.02 1.13 -20.22
CA GLY A 383 -15.07 0.13 -20.39
C GLY A 383 -14.83 -1.21 -19.66
N ASP A 384 -13.74 -1.31 -18.89
CA ASP A 384 -13.26 -2.57 -18.31
C ASP A 384 -12.89 -2.39 -16.82
N PRO A 385 -13.81 -2.71 -15.88
CA PRO A 385 -13.56 -2.59 -14.45
C PRO A 385 -12.46 -3.52 -13.92
N GLU A 386 -12.30 -4.73 -14.49
CA GLU A 386 -11.28 -5.67 -14.00
C GLU A 386 -9.89 -5.25 -14.49
N ARG A 387 -9.75 -4.67 -15.69
CA ARG A 387 -8.51 -4.04 -16.15
C ARG A 387 -8.16 -2.79 -15.33
N ALA A 388 -9.14 -1.96 -14.96
CA ALA A 388 -8.92 -0.82 -14.07
C ALA A 388 -8.44 -1.27 -12.67
N ARG A 389 -9.10 -2.29 -12.12
CA ARG A 389 -8.73 -2.92 -10.84
C ARG A 389 -7.34 -3.56 -10.88
N ALA A 390 -7.00 -4.25 -11.97
CA ALA A 390 -5.69 -4.87 -12.17
C ALA A 390 -4.59 -3.82 -12.34
N ALA A 391 -4.88 -2.69 -13.00
CA ALA A 391 -3.96 -1.55 -13.07
C ALA A 391 -3.68 -0.98 -11.68
N ALA A 392 -4.72 -0.74 -10.86
CA ALA A 392 -4.55 -0.21 -9.50
C ALA A 392 -3.78 -1.15 -8.58
N LEU A 393 -4.01 -2.47 -8.67
CA LEU A 393 -3.21 -3.45 -7.95
C LEU A 393 -1.76 -3.51 -8.47
N GLY A 394 -1.56 -3.37 -9.79
CA GLY A 394 -0.25 -3.31 -10.41
C GLY A 394 0.57 -2.12 -9.89
N GLU A 395 0.01 -0.92 -9.93
CA GLU A 395 0.65 0.31 -9.43
C GLU A 395 0.94 0.23 -7.92
N ALA A 396 0.02 -0.30 -7.11
CA ALA A 396 0.27 -0.54 -5.69
C ALA A 396 1.48 -1.48 -5.46
N VAL A 397 1.52 -2.61 -6.16
CA VAL A 397 2.60 -3.61 -6.06
C VAL A 397 3.94 -3.05 -6.57
N GLU A 398 3.89 -2.23 -7.63
CA GLU A 398 5.03 -1.50 -8.18
C GLU A 398 5.61 -0.53 -7.16
N ARG A 399 4.79 0.29 -6.50
CA ARG A 399 5.23 1.23 -5.45
C ARG A 399 5.72 0.51 -4.19
N TYR A 400 5.09 -0.60 -3.82
CA TYR A 400 5.56 -1.46 -2.72
C TYR A 400 6.99 -1.99 -2.98
N CYS A 401 7.21 -2.60 -4.15
CA CYS A 401 8.51 -3.14 -4.54
C CYS A 401 9.55 -2.05 -4.80
N GLY A 402 9.14 -0.93 -5.42
CA GLY A 402 10.02 0.19 -5.77
C GLY A 402 10.67 0.86 -4.57
N ASN A 403 9.97 0.90 -3.44
CA ASN A 403 10.50 1.44 -2.19
C ASN A 403 11.33 0.41 -1.38
N ALA A 404 11.29 -0.87 -1.73
CA ALA A 404 11.98 -1.95 -1.03
C ALA A 404 13.48 -2.04 -1.36
N VAL A 405 14.26 -1.08 -0.88
CA VAL A 405 15.72 -1.02 -1.13
C VAL A 405 16.45 -2.15 -0.38
N PRO A 406 17.29 -2.96 -1.06
CA PRO A 406 18.17 -3.93 -0.41
C PRO A 406 19.22 -3.27 0.49
N ALA A 407 19.63 -3.97 1.55
CA ALA A 407 20.65 -3.48 2.48
C ALA A 407 22.09 -3.76 2.02
N ASP A 408 22.27 -4.60 1.00
CA ASP A 408 23.52 -5.19 0.52
C ASP A 408 23.95 -4.69 -0.88
N LEU A 409 23.61 -3.42 -1.18
CA LEU A 409 24.02 -2.77 -2.44
C LEU A 409 25.54 -2.66 -2.57
N VAL A 410 26.03 -2.73 -3.82
CA VAL A 410 27.47 -2.59 -4.12
C VAL A 410 27.86 -1.12 -4.02
N ILE A 411 28.88 -0.79 -3.23
CA ILE A 411 29.39 0.58 -3.08
C ILE A 411 30.70 0.73 -3.86
N GLY A 412 30.86 1.84 -4.59
CA GLY A 412 32.10 2.18 -5.29
C GLY A 412 31.92 3.28 -6.34
N SER A 413 33.03 3.76 -6.91
CA SER A 413 33.00 4.59 -8.11
C SER A 413 32.80 3.73 -9.36
N ALA A 414 32.30 4.30 -10.46
CA ALA A 414 32.17 3.56 -11.72
C ALA A 414 33.54 3.14 -12.28
N ALA A 415 34.57 3.97 -12.08
CA ALA A 415 35.94 3.69 -12.49
C ALA A 415 36.54 2.49 -11.73
N ASP A 416 36.43 2.46 -10.41
CA ASP A 416 36.95 1.35 -9.58
C ASP A 416 36.23 0.04 -9.87
N LEU A 417 34.90 0.08 -9.99
CA LEU A 417 34.09 -1.09 -10.30
C LEU A 417 34.45 -1.67 -11.68
N ALA A 418 34.60 -0.82 -12.70
CA ALA A 418 35.09 -1.23 -14.01
C ALA A 418 36.52 -1.79 -13.97
N ALA A 419 37.41 -1.22 -13.15
CA ALA A 419 38.78 -1.72 -12.96
C ALA A 419 38.82 -3.11 -12.30
N THR A 420 37.79 -3.49 -11.53
CA THR A 420 37.61 -4.88 -11.02
C THR A 420 36.99 -5.85 -12.04
N GLY A 421 36.76 -5.42 -13.29
CA GLY A 421 36.17 -6.25 -14.35
C GLY A 421 34.65 -6.39 -14.26
N ARG A 422 33.96 -5.43 -13.65
CA ARG A 422 32.48 -5.37 -13.61
C ARG A 422 31.97 -4.48 -14.73
N ASP A 423 30.90 -4.90 -15.41
CA ASP A 423 30.17 -4.01 -16.31
C ASP A 423 29.37 -2.98 -15.49
N VAL A 424 29.44 -1.71 -15.89
CA VAL A 424 28.82 -0.58 -15.19
C VAL A 424 28.17 0.34 -16.22
N LEU A 425 26.94 0.81 -15.95
CA LEU A 425 26.28 1.83 -16.76
C LEU A 425 27.05 3.15 -16.65
N ASP A 426 27.64 3.61 -17.75
CA ASP A 426 28.54 4.77 -17.77
C ASP A 426 27.82 6.07 -17.37
N PRO A 427 28.20 6.73 -16.26
CA PRO A 427 27.56 7.96 -15.79
C PRO A 427 27.53 9.08 -16.84
N THR A 428 28.52 9.15 -17.73
CA THR A 428 28.58 10.21 -18.76
C THR A 428 27.55 10.07 -19.87
N GLY A 429 26.87 8.91 -19.97
CA GLY A 429 25.76 8.70 -20.90
C GLY A 429 24.39 9.14 -20.35
N LEU A 430 24.30 9.63 -19.11
CA LEU A 430 23.02 9.95 -18.46
C LEU A 430 22.57 11.39 -18.74
N ALA A 431 21.29 11.56 -19.06
CA ALA A 431 20.65 12.86 -19.25
C ALA A 431 20.32 13.52 -17.89
N LEU A 432 21.35 14.08 -17.23
CA LEU A 432 21.23 14.77 -15.94
C LEU A 432 21.13 16.31 -16.13
N TYR A 433 21.98 17.08 -15.44
CA TYR A 433 21.93 18.54 -15.43
C TYR A 433 23.04 19.18 -16.29
N SER A 434 22.82 20.40 -16.77
CA SER A 434 23.83 21.14 -17.54
C SER A 434 24.95 21.68 -16.63
N ALA A 435 26.09 22.01 -17.23
CA ALA A 435 27.19 22.67 -16.50
C ALA A 435 26.74 23.99 -15.85
N THR A 436 25.83 24.73 -16.48
CA THR A 436 25.22 25.96 -15.97
C THR A 436 24.41 25.70 -14.69
N GLN A 437 23.66 24.61 -14.66
CA GLN A 437 22.90 24.19 -13.47
C GLN A 437 23.82 23.80 -12.32
N TYR A 438 24.84 22.96 -12.56
CA TYR A 438 25.81 22.57 -11.53
C TYR A 438 26.64 23.75 -11.01
N ALA A 439 26.89 24.78 -11.83
CA ALA A 439 27.55 26.01 -11.40
C ALA A 439 26.64 26.98 -10.62
N THR A 440 25.34 26.71 -10.52
CA THR A 440 24.39 27.58 -9.80
C THR A 440 24.57 27.46 -8.28
N PRO A 441 24.83 28.55 -7.54
CA PRO A 441 24.98 28.50 -6.09
C PRO A 441 23.75 27.91 -5.39
N GLY A 442 23.95 26.88 -4.56
CA GLY A 442 22.88 26.20 -3.84
C GLY A 442 22.11 25.17 -4.67
N PHE A 443 22.57 24.79 -5.87
CA PHE A 443 22.01 23.66 -6.61
C PHE A 443 22.17 22.36 -5.80
N PRO A 444 21.11 21.56 -5.60
CA PRO A 444 21.11 20.49 -4.59
C PRO A 444 21.71 19.15 -5.07
N PHE A 445 22.20 19.07 -6.30
CA PHE A 445 22.73 17.85 -6.90
C PHE A 445 24.19 18.01 -7.34
N VAL A 446 24.97 16.94 -7.26
CA VAL A 446 26.37 16.92 -7.72
C VAL A 446 26.51 16.34 -9.14
N PRO A 447 27.57 16.70 -9.89
CA PRO A 447 27.91 16.02 -11.13
C PRO A 447 28.19 14.53 -10.92
N PHE A 448 27.47 13.67 -11.64
CA PHE A 448 27.71 12.23 -11.59
C PHE A 448 28.77 11.81 -12.63
N GLY A 449 30.04 11.94 -12.26
CA GLY A 449 31.17 11.44 -13.04
C GLY A 449 31.58 10.02 -12.65
N ARG A 450 32.50 9.42 -13.42
CA ARG A 450 33.00 8.06 -13.18
C ARG A 450 33.68 7.86 -11.82
N GLU A 451 34.23 8.93 -11.25
CA GLU A 451 34.93 8.94 -9.95
C GLU A 451 34.00 9.11 -8.75
N LEU A 452 32.69 9.37 -8.94
CA LEU A 452 31.78 9.57 -7.81
C LEU A 452 31.43 8.22 -7.18
N GLU A 453 31.85 8.03 -5.93
CA GLU A 453 31.43 6.88 -5.13
C GLU A 453 29.92 6.92 -4.84
N THR A 454 29.23 5.84 -5.19
CA THR A 454 27.78 5.70 -4.97
C THR A 454 27.38 4.24 -4.76
N ALA A 455 26.10 4.01 -4.46
CA ALA A 455 25.50 2.69 -4.36
C ALA A 455 24.97 2.22 -5.72
N TRP A 456 25.17 0.93 -6.02
CA TRP A 456 24.83 0.30 -7.30
C TRP A 456 23.97 -0.95 -7.10
N ALA A 457 22.89 -1.04 -7.88
CA ALA A 457 22.07 -2.23 -8.04
C ALA A 457 22.64 -3.13 -9.14
N THR A 458 22.48 -4.45 -9.00
CA THR A 458 22.81 -5.39 -10.08
C THR A 458 21.59 -5.58 -10.98
N GLY A 459 21.70 -5.12 -12.23
CA GLY A 459 20.73 -5.34 -13.29
C GLY A 459 21.23 -6.33 -14.35
N ARG A 460 20.42 -6.49 -15.38
CA ARG A 460 20.67 -7.30 -16.57
C ARG A 460 20.59 -6.40 -17.80
N ASP A 461 21.66 -6.37 -18.60
CA ASP A 461 21.64 -5.72 -19.91
C ASP A 461 20.56 -6.37 -20.79
N LEU A 462 19.67 -5.56 -21.36
CA LEU A 462 18.59 -6.03 -22.20
C LEU A 462 19.04 -6.35 -23.63
N HIS A 463 20.22 -5.89 -24.04
CA HIS A 463 20.80 -6.16 -25.36
C HIS A 463 21.68 -7.42 -25.35
N GLY A 464 22.70 -7.46 -24.49
CA GLY A 464 23.67 -8.57 -24.37
C GLY A 464 23.32 -9.63 -23.32
N GLY A 465 22.37 -9.37 -22.41
CA GLY A 465 21.93 -10.33 -21.39
C GLY A 465 22.83 -10.48 -20.16
N GLY A 466 23.99 -9.83 -20.14
CA GLY A 466 24.97 -9.90 -19.04
C GLY A 466 24.56 -9.11 -17.78
N PRO A 467 25.18 -9.40 -16.62
CA PRO A 467 24.99 -8.62 -15.40
C PRO A 467 25.72 -7.28 -15.49
N ILE A 468 25.03 -6.18 -15.19
CA ILE A 468 25.57 -4.81 -15.27
C ILE A 468 25.11 -3.98 -14.06
N LEU A 469 26.00 -3.15 -13.53
CA LEU A 469 25.72 -2.29 -12.39
C LEU A 469 25.03 -0.98 -12.82
N VAL A 470 23.93 -0.63 -12.13
CA VAL A 470 23.13 0.58 -12.36
C VAL A 470 23.06 1.41 -11.07
N PRO A 471 23.10 2.76 -11.12
CA PRO A 471 23.04 3.57 -9.90
C PRO A 471 21.76 3.32 -9.12
N ALA A 472 21.85 3.04 -7.82
CA ALA A 472 20.70 2.77 -6.96
C ALA A 472 19.74 3.97 -6.91
N ALA A 473 20.27 5.20 -6.98
CA ALA A 473 19.51 6.45 -7.07
C ALA A 473 18.64 6.58 -8.33
N LEU A 474 18.95 5.84 -9.41
CA LEU A 474 18.12 5.73 -10.62
C LEU A 474 17.30 4.44 -10.66
N THR A 475 17.36 3.62 -9.61
CA THR A 475 16.77 2.28 -9.54
C THR A 475 15.58 2.21 -8.57
N TYR A 476 15.70 2.78 -7.37
CA TYR A 476 14.70 2.65 -6.30
C TYR A 476 13.98 3.96 -5.96
N LEU A 477 12.82 3.86 -5.31
CA LEU A 477 11.93 4.98 -4.97
C LEU A 477 12.11 5.55 -3.55
N ASN A 478 12.89 4.93 -2.66
CA ASN A 478 13.11 5.46 -1.30
C ASN A 478 14.31 6.43 -1.26
N GLY A 479 14.20 7.57 -1.98
CA GLY A 479 15.29 8.50 -2.34
C GLY A 479 16.00 9.26 -1.21
N PRO A 480 16.99 10.14 -1.51
CA PRO A 480 17.84 10.22 -2.70
C PRO A 480 19.27 9.67 -2.41
N GLY A 481 19.80 8.78 -3.26
CA GLY A 481 21.13 8.14 -3.04
C GLY A 481 21.05 6.82 -2.26
N THR A 482 20.02 6.02 -2.57
CA THR A 482 19.35 5.04 -1.71
C THR A 482 20.24 3.93 -1.13
N ARG A 483 20.11 3.57 0.16
CA ARG A 483 20.69 4.24 1.36
C ARG A 483 20.90 3.12 2.41
N PRO A 484 22.14 2.77 2.78
CA PRO A 484 22.74 3.34 4.00
C PRO A 484 24.16 3.88 3.78
N GLY A 485 24.47 5.04 4.38
CA GLY A 485 25.76 5.75 4.24
C GLY A 485 25.64 7.12 3.54
N GLU A 486 24.60 7.28 2.72
CA GLU A 486 24.12 8.53 2.12
C GLU A 486 25.13 9.28 1.23
N HIS A 487 25.41 8.67 0.08
CA HIS A 487 26.15 9.32 -1.01
C HIS A 487 25.43 10.59 -1.53
N PRO A 488 26.17 11.53 -2.16
CA PRO A 488 25.60 12.75 -2.73
C PRO A 488 24.45 12.48 -3.70
N ALA A 489 23.42 13.33 -3.66
CA ALA A 489 22.29 13.24 -4.59
C ALA A 489 22.73 13.64 -6.01
N ILE A 490 22.48 12.77 -6.99
CA ILE A 490 22.83 13.00 -8.40
C ILE A 490 21.66 13.53 -9.24
N SER A 491 20.42 13.34 -8.77
CA SER A 491 19.18 13.74 -9.45
C SER A 491 18.03 13.86 -8.46
N THR A 492 16.93 14.48 -8.93
CA THR A 492 15.60 14.22 -8.38
C THR A 492 15.28 12.72 -8.44
N GLN A 493 14.32 12.27 -7.61
CA GLN A 493 13.86 10.90 -7.63
C GLN A 493 13.29 10.54 -9.01
N ALA A 494 13.84 9.49 -9.61
CA ALA A 494 13.48 9.01 -10.93
C ALA A 494 12.25 8.08 -10.83
N PHE A 495 11.06 8.55 -11.20
CA PHE A 495 9.85 7.73 -11.13
C PHE A 495 9.68 6.83 -12.36
N ALA A 496 10.01 7.32 -13.55
CA ALA A 496 9.72 6.61 -14.80
C ALA A 496 10.55 5.35 -15.01
N GLY A 497 9.95 4.34 -15.64
CA GLY A 497 10.58 3.07 -16.01
C GLY A 497 10.50 1.99 -14.94
N ILE A 498 9.75 2.19 -13.86
CA ILE A 498 9.35 1.09 -12.97
C ILE A 498 8.01 0.51 -13.48
N ALA A 499 7.82 -0.80 -13.42
CA ALA A 499 6.58 -1.44 -13.85
C ALA A 499 6.32 -2.77 -13.16
N ALA A 500 5.05 -3.03 -12.83
CA ALA A 500 4.55 -4.36 -12.46
C ALA A 500 3.95 -5.11 -13.67
N GLY A 501 4.04 -6.45 -13.67
CA GLY A 501 3.40 -7.30 -14.68
C GLY A 501 3.32 -8.78 -14.30
N PRO A 502 2.59 -9.60 -15.07
CA PRO A 502 2.47 -11.05 -14.87
C PRO A 502 3.74 -11.83 -15.27
N SER A 503 4.71 -11.16 -15.89
CA SER A 503 6.02 -11.73 -16.24
C SER A 503 7.07 -10.62 -16.33
N VAL A 504 8.35 -10.99 -16.26
CA VAL A 504 9.47 -10.05 -16.42
C VAL A 504 9.39 -9.34 -17.78
N ALA A 505 9.10 -10.06 -18.87
CA ALA A 505 8.98 -9.45 -20.19
C ALA A 505 7.79 -8.48 -20.31
N ALA A 506 6.65 -8.78 -19.68
CA ALA A 506 5.50 -7.87 -19.67
C ALA A 506 5.79 -6.59 -18.86
N ALA A 507 6.46 -6.72 -17.72
CA ALA A 507 6.89 -5.59 -16.91
C ALA A 507 7.96 -4.74 -17.64
N GLU A 508 8.98 -5.37 -18.23
CA GLU A 508 10.00 -4.69 -19.05
C GLU A 508 9.39 -3.93 -20.23
N ARG A 509 8.36 -4.49 -20.89
CA ARG A 509 7.63 -3.80 -21.96
C ARG A 509 6.91 -2.55 -21.46
N ALA A 510 6.20 -2.64 -20.34
CA ALA A 510 5.48 -1.50 -19.77
C ALA A 510 6.43 -0.39 -19.28
N ALA A 511 7.57 -0.76 -18.69
CA ALA A 511 8.63 0.16 -18.31
C ALA A 511 9.27 0.87 -19.51
N LEU A 512 9.55 0.13 -20.60
CA LEU A 512 10.04 0.72 -21.85
C LEU A 512 9.01 1.65 -22.49
N GLU A 513 7.72 1.29 -22.50
CA GLU A 513 6.63 2.15 -22.95
C GLU A 513 6.62 3.48 -22.18
N GLU A 514 6.71 3.45 -20.85
CA GLU A 514 6.73 4.69 -20.06
C GLU A 514 8.00 5.52 -20.32
N LEU A 515 9.18 4.91 -20.43
CA LEU A 515 10.43 5.63 -20.71
C LEU A 515 10.42 6.31 -22.09
N LEU A 516 9.93 5.63 -23.13
CA LEU A 516 9.79 6.18 -24.48
C LEU A 516 8.78 7.34 -24.51
N GLU A 517 7.69 7.23 -23.74
CA GLU A 517 6.73 8.31 -23.55
C GLU A 517 7.39 9.52 -22.88
N ARG A 518 8.05 9.35 -21.73
CA ARG A 518 8.63 10.47 -20.97
C ARG A 518 9.75 11.16 -21.76
N ASP A 519 10.56 10.41 -22.50
CA ASP A 519 11.59 10.95 -23.39
C ASP A 519 10.95 11.81 -24.50
N ALA A 520 10.03 11.24 -25.28
CA ALA A 520 9.36 11.94 -26.38
C ALA A 520 8.62 13.19 -25.91
N VAL A 521 7.86 13.10 -24.80
CA VAL A 521 7.16 14.25 -24.20
C VAL A 521 8.15 15.33 -23.76
N THR A 522 9.28 14.96 -23.16
CA THR A 522 10.31 15.94 -22.74
C THR A 522 10.94 16.63 -23.95
N LEU A 523 11.40 15.86 -24.94
CA LEU A 523 12.02 16.40 -26.16
C LEU A 523 11.05 17.34 -26.92
N TRP A 524 9.80 16.93 -27.12
CA TRP A 524 8.77 17.74 -27.76
C TRP A 524 8.42 19.00 -26.95
N TRP A 525 8.25 18.88 -25.63
CA TRP A 525 7.83 20.01 -24.81
C TRP A 525 8.91 21.10 -24.74
N TYR A 526 10.15 20.73 -24.43
CA TYR A 526 11.25 21.68 -24.26
C TYR A 526 11.72 22.31 -25.58
N SER A 527 11.70 21.57 -26.69
CA SER A 527 12.07 22.12 -28.02
C SER A 527 11.10 23.16 -28.57
N GLY A 528 9.91 23.31 -27.97
CA GLY A 528 8.84 24.15 -28.52
C GLY A 528 8.18 23.58 -29.78
N ALA A 529 8.52 22.34 -30.17
CA ALA A 529 7.97 21.69 -31.35
C ALA A 529 6.43 21.61 -31.31
N PRO A 530 5.76 21.71 -32.48
CA PRO A 530 4.32 21.52 -32.57
C PRO A 530 3.96 20.03 -32.57
N ALA A 531 2.81 19.68 -31.99
CA ALA A 531 2.19 18.37 -32.18
C ALA A 531 1.28 18.36 -33.41
N ARG A 532 0.96 17.17 -33.93
CA ARG A 532 -0.01 16.97 -35.03
C ARG A 532 -1.31 16.40 -34.48
N ALA A 533 -2.44 16.71 -35.08
CA ALA A 533 -3.72 16.12 -34.70
C ALA A 533 -3.73 14.63 -35.10
N LEU A 534 -4.16 13.76 -34.20
CA LEU A 534 -4.41 12.36 -34.52
C LEU A 534 -5.71 12.25 -35.34
N ARG A 535 -5.68 11.53 -36.47
CA ARG A 535 -6.87 11.22 -37.28
C ARG A 535 -7.80 10.22 -36.58
N ALA A 536 -8.62 10.77 -35.68
CA ALA A 536 -9.52 10.01 -34.81
C ALA A 536 -10.85 9.58 -35.48
N ASP A 537 -11.13 10.08 -36.68
CA ASP A 537 -12.41 9.90 -37.40
C ASP A 537 -12.44 8.66 -38.30
N HIS A 538 -11.27 8.16 -38.74
CA HIS A 538 -11.16 6.93 -39.52
C HIS A 538 -11.14 5.65 -38.69
N ASP A 539 -10.85 5.72 -37.38
CA ASP A 539 -10.89 4.58 -36.47
C ASP A 539 -12.17 4.61 -35.59
N PRO A 540 -13.04 3.58 -35.64
CA PRO A 540 -14.29 3.56 -34.88
C PRO A 540 -14.12 3.63 -33.36
N ARG A 541 -13.00 3.15 -32.79
CA ARG A 541 -12.74 3.22 -31.35
C ARG A 541 -12.32 4.64 -30.96
N LEU A 542 -11.45 5.29 -31.73
CA LEU A 542 -11.08 6.70 -31.50
C LEU A 542 -12.28 7.64 -31.63
N ALA A 543 -13.15 7.41 -32.62
CA ALA A 543 -14.40 8.16 -32.79
C ALA A 543 -15.34 8.00 -31.58
N LEU A 544 -15.46 6.78 -31.03
CA LEU A 544 -16.22 6.50 -29.82
C LEU A 544 -15.64 7.20 -28.58
N LEU A 545 -14.32 7.08 -28.34
CA LEU A 545 -13.64 7.74 -27.22
C LEU A 545 -13.88 9.25 -27.24
N ARG A 546 -13.81 9.89 -28.41
CA ARG A 546 -14.13 11.30 -28.61
C ARG A 546 -15.61 11.59 -28.31
N ALA A 547 -16.53 10.83 -28.89
CA ALA A 547 -17.97 11.07 -28.75
C ALA A 547 -18.45 10.95 -27.30
N ASP A 548 -18.02 9.91 -26.58
CA ASP A 548 -18.35 9.69 -25.17
C ASP A 548 -17.78 10.81 -24.27
N THR A 549 -16.59 11.32 -24.59
CA THR A 549 -15.95 12.44 -23.86
C THR A 549 -16.69 13.76 -24.08
N VAL A 550 -17.08 14.06 -25.33
CA VAL A 550 -17.92 15.22 -25.66
C VAL A 550 -19.31 15.12 -25.04
N ALA A 551 -19.89 13.92 -24.97
CA ALA A 551 -21.17 13.68 -24.29
C ALA A 551 -21.11 13.91 -22.77
N ALA A 552 -19.93 13.81 -22.15
CA ALA A 552 -19.70 14.19 -20.76
C ALA A 552 -19.45 15.70 -20.55
N GLY A 553 -19.45 16.52 -21.62
CA GLY A 553 -19.24 17.97 -21.55
C GLY A 553 -17.77 18.41 -21.60
N LEU A 554 -16.85 17.51 -21.98
CA LEU A 554 -15.41 17.77 -22.09
C LEU A 554 -15.00 17.84 -23.56
N ASP A 555 -14.12 18.78 -23.93
CA ASP A 555 -13.58 18.87 -25.31
C ASP A 555 -12.18 18.20 -25.40
N PRO A 556 -12.04 17.06 -26.12
CA PRO A 556 -10.78 16.34 -26.25
C PRO A 556 -10.02 16.68 -27.54
N THR A 557 -8.78 17.16 -27.40
CA THR A 557 -7.81 17.22 -28.51
C THR A 557 -6.82 16.07 -28.41
N PHE A 558 -6.87 15.15 -29.38
CA PHE A 558 -5.95 14.02 -29.51
C PHE A 558 -4.73 14.44 -30.36
N LEU A 559 -3.55 14.30 -29.78
CA LEU A 559 -2.27 14.78 -30.32
C LEU A 559 -1.31 13.62 -30.53
N ALA A 560 -0.77 13.49 -31.74
CA ALA A 560 0.43 12.71 -31.97
C ALA A 560 1.65 13.52 -31.51
N ILE A 561 2.35 13.01 -30.50
CA ILE A 561 3.55 13.65 -29.95
C ILE A 561 4.76 13.18 -30.78
N PRO A 562 5.60 14.10 -31.29
CA PRO A 562 6.82 13.72 -31.99
C PRO A 562 7.72 12.84 -31.11
N CYS A 563 8.14 11.69 -31.65
CA CYS A 563 9.01 10.72 -31.00
C CYS A 563 10.19 10.44 -31.95
N PRO A 564 11.46 10.31 -31.47
CA PRO A 564 12.59 9.99 -32.34
C PRO A 564 12.64 8.49 -32.68
N PHE A 565 11.78 7.68 -32.07
CA PHE A 565 11.61 6.26 -32.32
C PHE A 565 10.28 6.02 -33.05
N ASP A 566 10.21 4.98 -33.89
CA ASP A 566 9.00 4.60 -34.63
C ASP A 566 7.98 3.89 -33.71
N VAL A 567 7.44 4.64 -32.73
CA VAL A 567 6.47 4.16 -31.72
C VAL A 567 5.33 5.16 -31.52
N PRO A 568 4.07 4.72 -31.36
CA PRO A 568 2.94 5.63 -31.09
C PRO A 568 3.02 6.28 -29.70
N VAL A 569 3.43 7.54 -29.64
CA VAL A 569 3.28 8.41 -28.45
C VAL A 569 2.15 9.40 -28.68
N ILE A 570 1.14 9.38 -27.81
CA ILE A 570 -0.08 10.18 -27.95
C ILE A 570 -0.33 10.97 -26.67
N GLY A 571 -0.74 12.22 -26.84
CA GLY A 571 -1.28 13.07 -25.78
C GLY A 571 -2.76 13.32 -25.99
N VAL A 572 -3.52 13.46 -24.92
CA VAL A 572 -4.92 13.89 -24.94
C VAL A 572 -5.05 15.11 -24.03
N PHE A 573 -5.40 16.25 -24.64
CA PHE A 573 -5.69 17.49 -23.95
C PHE A 573 -7.20 17.63 -23.79
N LEU A 574 -7.66 17.81 -22.55
CA LEU A 574 -9.07 17.97 -22.20
C LEU A 574 -9.34 19.39 -21.71
N GLU A 575 -10.41 20.00 -22.20
CA GLU A 575 -10.93 21.26 -21.66
C GLU A 575 -12.36 21.11 -21.15
N ASP A 576 -12.59 21.57 -19.93
CA ASP A 576 -13.91 21.88 -19.38
C ASP A 576 -14.07 23.40 -19.39
N HIS A 577 -14.78 23.90 -20.40
CA HIS A 577 -15.05 25.32 -20.58
C HIS A 577 -16.05 25.88 -19.55
N GLU A 578 -16.89 25.04 -18.93
CA GLU A 578 -17.87 25.45 -17.91
C GLU A 578 -17.15 25.76 -16.59
N ARG A 579 -16.26 24.86 -16.14
CA ARG A 579 -15.52 25.00 -14.86
C ARG A 579 -14.20 25.74 -15.03
N GLY A 580 -13.77 26.01 -16.26
CA GLY A 580 -12.48 26.60 -16.57
C GLY A 580 -11.33 25.71 -16.09
N VAL A 581 -11.44 24.41 -16.34
CA VAL A 581 -10.46 23.38 -15.97
C VAL A 581 -9.85 22.81 -17.24
N VAL A 582 -8.56 22.47 -17.17
CA VAL A 582 -7.85 21.74 -18.21
C VAL A 582 -7.17 20.52 -17.61
N ALA A 583 -6.90 19.52 -18.44
CA ALA A 583 -6.07 18.38 -18.10
C ALA A 583 -5.30 17.89 -19.33
N PHE A 584 -4.19 17.22 -19.10
CA PHE A 584 -3.41 16.57 -20.15
C PHE A 584 -2.99 15.18 -19.66
N GLY A 585 -2.97 14.20 -20.56
CA GLY A 585 -2.48 12.86 -20.28
C GLY A 585 -1.74 12.33 -21.50
N THR A 586 -0.70 11.53 -21.27
CA THR A 586 0.16 10.98 -22.31
C THR A 586 0.29 9.47 -22.18
N ALA A 587 0.57 8.80 -23.31
CA ALA A 587 0.86 7.37 -23.34
C ALA A 587 1.68 6.98 -24.57
N CYS A 588 2.64 6.07 -24.38
CA CYS A 588 3.21 5.27 -25.47
C CYS A 588 2.64 3.85 -25.40
N ARG A 589 2.14 3.29 -26.51
CA ARG A 589 1.65 1.90 -26.62
C ARG A 589 1.89 1.36 -28.04
N PRO A 590 1.83 0.04 -28.28
CA PRO A 590 2.16 -0.52 -29.59
C PRO A 590 1.17 -0.18 -30.71
N THR A 591 -0.01 0.36 -30.37
CA THR A 591 -0.99 0.81 -31.36
C THR A 591 -1.48 2.22 -31.00
N PRO A 592 -1.82 3.06 -31.99
CA PRO A 592 -2.34 4.40 -31.74
C PRO A 592 -3.63 4.37 -30.92
N VAL A 593 -4.51 3.39 -31.15
CA VAL A 593 -5.76 3.24 -30.40
C VAL A 593 -5.49 2.95 -28.91
N ALA A 594 -4.54 2.06 -28.60
CA ALA A 594 -4.19 1.74 -27.21
C ALA A 594 -3.49 2.92 -26.51
N ALA A 595 -2.67 3.69 -27.23
CA ALA A 595 -2.03 4.89 -26.72
C ALA A 595 -3.07 5.99 -26.45
N ALA A 596 -3.96 6.28 -27.40
CA ALA A 596 -5.03 7.26 -27.24
C ALA A 596 -5.99 6.91 -26.09
N GLU A 597 -6.36 5.64 -25.94
CA GLU A 597 -7.19 5.16 -24.83
C GLU A 597 -6.51 5.38 -23.47
N LYS A 598 -5.24 5.01 -23.32
CA LYS A 598 -4.49 5.22 -22.07
C LYS A 598 -4.27 6.71 -21.80
N ALA A 599 -3.88 7.50 -22.80
CA ALA A 599 -3.68 8.94 -22.67
C ALA A 599 -4.98 9.67 -22.25
N LEU A 600 -6.13 9.27 -22.79
CA LEU A 600 -7.45 9.78 -22.36
C LEU A 600 -7.76 9.39 -20.90
N CYS A 601 -7.48 8.15 -20.49
CA CYS A 601 -7.63 7.74 -19.09
C CYS A 601 -6.74 8.59 -18.16
N GLU A 602 -5.47 8.83 -18.48
CA GLU A 602 -4.58 9.68 -17.69
C GLU A 602 -5.04 11.14 -17.64
N ALA A 603 -5.57 11.66 -18.76
CA ALA A 603 -6.15 12.99 -18.81
C ALA A 603 -7.41 13.11 -17.93
N LEU A 604 -8.23 12.05 -17.84
CA LEU A 604 -9.42 12.01 -16.98
C LEU A 604 -9.09 11.84 -15.48
N VAL A 605 -8.03 11.10 -15.15
CA VAL A 605 -7.45 11.07 -13.79
C VAL A 605 -6.99 12.48 -13.40
N THR A 606 -6.20 13.12 -14.26
CA THR A 606 -5.68 14.49 -14.06
C THR A 606 -6.83 15.51 -13.94
N TYR A 607 -7.87 15.40 -14.76
CA TYR A 607 -9.08 16.24 -14.69
C TYR A 607 -9.84 16.07 -13.37
N THR A 608 -9.95 14.85 -12.86
CA THR A 608 -10.58 14.57 -11.55
C THR A 608 -9.81 15.26 -10.42
N VAL A 609 -8.47 15.15 -10.42
CA VAL A 609 -7.60 15.86 -9.47
C VAL A 609 -7.72 17.38 -9.61
N SER A 610 -7.69 17.92 -10.83
CA SER A 610 -7.93 19.36 -11.09
C SER A 610 -9.23 19.85 -10.47
N ARG A 611 -10.31 19.05 -10.55
CA ARG A 611 -11.62 19.41 -9.98
C ARG A 611 -11.63 19.39 -8.46
N GLU A 612 -11.07 18.36 -7.84
CA GLU A 612 -10.94 18.30 -6.38
C GLU A 612 -10.11 19.48 -5.85
N LEU A 613 -9.03 19.84 -6.54
CA LEU A 613 -8.20 20.99 -6.18
C LEU A 613 -8.91 22.34 -6.40
N ALA A 614 -9.85 22.41 -7.36
CA ALA A 614 -10.59 23.63 -7.68
C ALA A 614 -11.78 23.93 -6.74
N ALA A 615 -12.41 22.91 -6.16
CA ALA A 615 -13.60 23.03 -5.31
C ALA A 615 -13.26 22.99 -3.80
N PRO A 616 -13.53 24.04 -3.00
CA PRO A 616 -13.07 24.13 -1.60
C PRO A 616 -13.70 23.10 -0.65
N ASP A 617 -14.83 22.54 -1.07
CA ASP A 617 -15.66 21.55 -0.38
C ASP A 617 -15.42 20.11 -0.87
N SER A 618 -14.42 19.88 -1.73
CA SER A 618 -14.03 18.56 -2.20
C SER A 618 -13.55 17.63 -1.08
N GLU A 619 -13.59 16.31 -1.32
CA GLU A 619 -13.08 15.33 -0.37
C GLU A 619 -11.61 15.56 0.00
N PHE A 620 -10.80 15.99 -0.97
CA PHE A 620 -9.40 16.37 -0.76
C PHE A 620 -9.27 17.51 0.27
N TRP A 621 -9.93 18.65 0.06
CA TRP A 621 -9.82 19.79 0.98
C TRP A 621 -10.51 19.53 2.32
N ALA A 622 -11.59 18.73 2.35
CA ALA A 622 -12.20 18.24 3.57
C ALA A 622 -11.25 17.31 4.37
N ALA A 623 -10.48 16.45 3.69
CA ALA A 623 -9.49 15.59 4.32
C ALA A 623 -8.27 16.38 4.83
N VAL A 624 -7.79 17.37 4.08
CA VAL A 624 -6.76 18.33 4.53
C VAL A 624 -7.24 19.10 5.77
N SER A 625 -8.45 19.65 5.73
CA SER A 625 -9.02 20.44 6.84
C SER A 625 -9.28 19.59 8.10
N ALA A 626 -9.60 18.30 7.93
CA ALA A 626 -9.73 17.33 9.02
C ALA A 626 -8.37 16.82 9.55
N GLY A 627 -7.24 17.22 8.94
CA GLY A 627 -5.90 16.74 9.28
C GLY A 627 -5.63 15.28 8.87
N ARG A 628 -6.47 14.70 8.00
CA ARG A 628 -6.33 13.33 7.46
C ARG A 628 -5.32 13.27 6.32
N LEU A 629 -5.19 14.34 5.54
CA LEU A 629 -4.18 14.50 4.49
C LEU A 629 -3.32 15.74 4.74
N ARG A 630 -2.11 15.77 4.17
CA ARG A 630 -1.27 16.97 4.11
C ARG A 630 -1.55 17.70 2.79
N ALA A 631 -1.68 19.02 2.83
CA ALA A 631 -1.89 19.82 1.62
C ALA A 631 -0.67 19.84 0.68
N ARG A 632 0.55 19.73 1.22
CA ARG A 632 1.77 19.73 0.42
C ARG A 632 1.83 18.49 -0.50
N PRO A 633 2.30 18.62 -1.76
CA PRO A 633 3.05 19.78 -2.28
C PRO A 633 2.18 20.95 -2.81
N TYR A 634 0.86 20.79 -2.88
CA TYR A 634 -0.07 21.84 -3.29
C TYR A 634 -0.05 23.08 -2.38
N ARG A 635 -0.39 24.24 -2.96
CA ARG A 635 -0.63 25.51 -2.26
C ARG A 635 -2.04 25.53 -1.66
N PRO A 636 -2.32 26.33 -0.62
CA PRO A 636 -3.67 26.45 -0.05
C PRO A 636 -4.71 26.85 -1.10
N TRP A 637 -5.93 26.33 -0.99
CA TRP A 637 -7.02 26.69 -1.89
C TRP A 637 -7.28 28.21 -1.91
N ARG A 638 -7.53 28.76 -3.09
CA ARG A 638 -7.87 30.18 -3.30
C ARG A 638 -8.96 30.36 -4.36
N ALA A 639 -9.92 31.24 -4.06
CA ALA A 639 -11.10 31.48 -4.90
C ALA A 639 -10.77 32.11 -6.26
N ASP A 640 -9.72 32.92 -6.33
CA ASP A 640 -9.24 33.58 -7.57
C ASP A 640 -8.41 32.64 -8.46
N ARG A 641 -8.03 31.45 -7.96
CA ARG A 641 -7.16 30.45 -8.62
C ARG A 641 -5.83 31.02 -9.13
N HIS A 642 -5.36 32.16 -8.60
CA HIS A 642 -4.15 32.85 -9.05
C HIS A 642 -2.84 32.19 -8.57
N TYR A 643 -2.75 30.87 -8.70
CA TYR A 643 -1.65 30.04 -8.18
C TYR A 643 -0.29 30.38 -8.78
N ARG A 644 -0.21 31.01 -9.96
CA ARG A 644 1.07 31.50 -10.51
C ARG A 644 1.79 32.47 -9.56
N ASP A 645 1.05 33.23 -8.75
CA ASP A 645 1.64 34.19 -7.80
C ASP A 645 2.18 33.50 -6.53
N ASP A 646 1.88 32.21 -6.32
CA ASP A 646 2.39 31.38 -5.22
C ASP A 646 3.69 30.63 -5.57
N TYR A 647 4.26 30.92 -6.74
CA TYR A 647 5.52 30.41 -7.25
C TYR A 647 6.43 31.53 -7.76
N ARG A 648 7.74 31.27 -7.79
CA ARG A 648 8.72 32.16 -8.40
C ARG A 648 8.55 32.18 -9.92
N SER A 649 8.85 33.32 -10.55
CA SER A 649 8.82 33.46 -12.01
C SER A 649 9.88 32.62 -12.75
N ASP A 650 10.87 32.08 -12.03
CA ASP A 650 11.87 31.12 -12.53
C ASP A 650 11.56 29.66 -12.15
N TRP A 651 10.38 29.40 -11.56
CA TRP A 651 9.88 28.08 -11.12
C TRP A 651 10.78 27.30 -10.13
N ARG A 652 11.83 27.92 -9.57
CA ARG A 652 12.81 27.26 -8.68
C ARG A 652 12.24 26.76 -7.35
N ASP A 653 10.98 27.05 -7.03
CA ASP A 653 10.24 26.57 -5.87
C ASP A 653 9.09 25.60 -6.23
N LEU A 654 9.01 25.18 -7.50
CA LEU A 654 8.13 24.12 -8.01
C LEU A 654 8.91 22.80 -8.08
N THR A 655 9.13 22.20 -6.90
CA THR A 655 10.01 21.04 -6.69
C THR A 655 9.33 19.67 -6.82
N HIS A 656 8.05 19.63 -7.19
CA HIS A 656 7.25 18.44 -7.43
C HIS A 656 6.49 18.59 -8.77
N LEU A 657 6.03 17.48 -9.35
CA LEU A 657 5.21 17.49 -10.57
C LEU A 657 3.72 17.71 -10.25
N ASP A 658 3.19 17.09 -9.20
CA ASP A 658 1.77 17.20 -8.78
C ASP A 658 1.19 18.62 -8.81
N PRO A 659 1.89 19.67 -8.28
CA PRO A 659 1.34 21.02 -8.26
C PRO A 659 1.21 21.69 -9.64
N ASN A 660 1.74 21.09 -10.72
CA ASN A 660 1.46 21.52 -12.09
C ASN A 660 -0.05 21.54 -12.35
N VAL A 661 -0.77 20.52 -11.88
CA VAL A 661 -2.23 20.39 -12.04
C VAL A 661 -2.95 21.56 -11.38
N GLN A 662 -2.52 21.97 -10.18
CA GLN A 662 -3.04 23.15 -9.50
C GLN A 662 -2.65 24.46 -10.20
N LEU A 663 -1.41 24.57 -10.68
CA LEU A 663 -0.89 25.75 -11.38
C LEU A 663 -1.72 26.07 -12.64
N TYR A 664 -2.17 25.05 -13.37
CA TYR A 664 -2.99 25.22 -14.58
C TYR A 664 -4.48 25.52 -14.31
N LEU A 665 -4.92 25.57 -13.04
CA LEU A 665 -6.21 26.19 -12.68
C LEU A 665 -6.17 27.72 -12.86
N ASP A 666 -4.98 28.33 -12.81
CA ASP A 666 -4.77 29.77 -13.05
C ASP A 666 -5.13 30.13 -14.50
N PRO A 667 -6.07 31.08 -14.73
CA PRO A 667 -6.41 31.52 -16.08
C PRO A 667 -5.19 31.95 -16.91
N ARG A 668 -4.19 32.59 -16.27
CA ARG A 668 -2.99 33.13 -16.94
C ARG A 668 -2.05 32.04 -17.43
N MET A 669 -2.15 30.83 -16.89
CA MET A 669 -1.38 29.67 -17.36
C MET A 669 -2.05 28.96 -18.54
N ARG A 670 -3.35 29.18 -18.75
CA ARG A 670 -4.14 28.46 -19.76
C ARG A 670 -4.06 29.03 -21.18
N ASP A 671 -3.43 30.18 -21.40
CA ASP A 671 -3.32 30.82 -22.72
C ASP A 671 -2.08 30.39 -23.52
N ALA A 672 -1.02 31.21 -23.51
CA ALA A 672 0.16 31.02 -24.35
C ALA A 672 0.87 29.66 -24.17
N PRO A 673 1.02 29.10 -22.94
CA PRO A 673 1.66 27.79 -22.75
C PRO A 673 0.91 26.63 -23.42
N LEU A 674 -0.42 26.73 -23.54
CA LEU A 674 -1.29 25.65 -24.04
C LEU A 674 -1.71 25.83 -25.51
N ARG A 675 -1.33 26.95 -26.15
CA ARG A 675 -1.73 27.24 -27.54
C ARG A 675 -1.37 26.12 -28.51
N ARG A 676 -0.22 25.45 -28.31
CA ARG A 676 0.24 24.31 -29.12
C ARG A 676 -0.53 23.01 -28.90
N LEU A 677 -1.29 22.89 -27.80
CA LEU A 677 -2.18 21.76 -27.54
C LEU A 677 -3.52 21.96 -28.24
N ARG A 678 -4.07 23.18 -28.19
CA ARG A 678 -5.32 23.54 -28.88
C ARG A 678 -5.19 23.65 -30.41
N ASN A 679 -4.00 23.97 -30.92
CA ASN A 679 -3.78 24.25 -32.33
C ASN A 679 -2.64 23.37 -32.89
N PRO A 680 -2.86 22.05 -33.01
CA PRO A 680 -1.90 21.17 -33.67
C PRO A 680 -1.69 21.51 -35.16
N VAL A 681 -0.52 21.20 -35.70
CA VAL A 681 -0.15 21.53 -37.09
C VAL A 681 -0.56 20.41 -38.06
N GLY A 682 -1.78 20.51 -38.58
CA GLY A 682 -2.35 19.51 -39.48
C GLY A 682 -2.53 18.15 -38.79
N GLU A 683 -2.71 17.11 -39.60
CA GLU A 683 -3.16 15.79 -39.14
C GLU A 683 -2.16 14.69 -39.49
N VAL A 684 -2.19 13.60 -38.72
CA VAL A 684 -1.37 12.40 -38.93
C VAL A 684 -2.14 11.12 -38.63
N ASP A 685 -1.75 10.06 -39.33
CA ASP A 685 -2.06 8.68 -38.97
C ASP A 685 -0.73 8.00 -38.57
N LEU A 686 -0.76 7.16 -37.54
CA LEU A 686 0.42 6.54 -36.95
C LEU A 686 0.37 5.02 -37.18
N ALA A 687 1.48 4.43 -37.62
CA ALA A 687 1.56 2.98 -37.75
C ALA A 687 1.59 2.30 -36.36
N PRO A 688 1.03 1.09 -36.20
CA PRO A 688 1.33 0.25 -35.05
C PRO A 688 2.78 -0.25 -35.11
N VAL A 689 3.29 -0.71 -33.97
CA VAL A 689 4.62 -1.32 -33.83
C VAL A 689 4.58 -2.75 -34.37
N ASP A 690 5.49 -3.08 -35.29
CA ASP A 690 5.57 -4.41 -35.90
C ASP A 690 6.28 -5.45 -35.02
N GLY A 691 5.69 -6.65 -34.94
CA GLY A 691 6.23 -7.81 -34.22
C GLY A 691 5.98 -7.77 -32.71
N ASP A 692 6.89 -8.37 -31.93
CA ASP A 692 6.84 -8.19 -30.48
C ASP A 692 7.25 -6.75 -30.09
N PRO A 693 6.42 -5.99 -29.35
CA PRO A 693 6.72 -4.60 -29.06
C PRO A 693 7.94 -4.40 -28.16
N ARG A 694 8.18 -5.27 -27.18
CA ARG A 694 9.35 -5.16 -26.28
C ARG A 694 10.64 -5.27 -27.10
N ASP A 695 10.69 -6.26 -27.98
CA ASP A 695 11.86 -6.48 -28.83
C ASP A 695 12.00 -5.38 -29.90
N ALA A 696 10.89 -4.81 -30.38
CA ALA A 696 10.92 -3.64 -31.27
C ALA A 696 11.50 -2.40 -30.59
N TYR A 697 11.08 -2.10 -29.35
CA TYR A 697 11.63 -1.00 -28.56
C TYR A 697 13.13 -1.19 -28.31
N LEU A 698 13.56 -2.40 -27.95
CA LEU A 698 14.99 -2.70 -27.74
C LEU A 698 15.80 -2.56 -29.03
N ARG A 699 15.27 -2.98 -30.20
CA ARG A 699 15.91 -2.74 -31.50
C ARG A 699 16.07 -1.24 -31.81
N ALA A 700 15.06 -0.42 -31.51
CA ALA A 700 15.12 1.03 -31.73
C ALA A 700 16.17 1.72 -30.83
N LEU A 701 16.24 1.32 -29.55
CA LEU A 701 17.27 1.80 -28.61
C LEU A 701 18.67 1.32 -29.02
N ALA A 702 18.82 0.07 -29.46
CA ALA A 702 20.11 -0.45 -29.95
C ALA A 702 20.60 0.28 -31.21
N ALA A 703 19.69 0.60 -32.14
CA ALA A 703 20.01 1.33 -33.37
C ALA A 703 20.51 2.77 -33.12
N THR A 704 20.12 3.37 -32.00
CA THR A 704 20.57 4.70 -31.54
C THR A 704 21.73 4.63 -30.52
N GLY A 705 22.21 3.43 -30.18
CA GLY A 705 23.31 3.23 -29.24
C GLY A 705 22.96 3.44 -27.76
N LEU A 706 21.67 3.41 -27.41
CA LEU A 706 21.19 3.66 -26.05
C LEU A 706 21.16 2.36 -25.23
N PRO A 707 21.98 2.23 -24.16
CA PRO A 707 22.04 1.01 -23.35
C PRO A 707 20.79 0.90 -22.46
N ALA A 708 20.15 -0.27 -22.45
CA ALA A 708 18.94 -0.53 -21.67
C ALA A 708 19.18 -1.64 -20.65
N VAL A 709 18.93 -1.37 -19.37
CA VAL A 709 19.17 -2.33 -18.28
C VAL A 709 17.88 -2.57 -17.49
N SER A 710 17.59 -3.83 -17.17
CA SER A 710 16.48 -4.24 -16.29
C SER A 710 17.00 -4.71 -14.93
N VAL A 711 16.49 -4.11 -13.85
CA VAL A 711 16.73 -4.53 -12.46
C VAL A 711 15.45 -5.17 -11.92
N ASN A 712 15.56 -6.36 -11.34
CA ASN A 712 14.43 -7.01 -10.67
C ASN A 712 14.20 -6.39 -9.30
N LEU A 713 13.01 -5.84 -9.07
CA LEU A 713 12.59 -5.26 -7.79
C LEU A 713 11.58 -6.14 -7.03
N THR A 714 11.18 -7.27 -7.62
CA THR A 714 10.12 -8.13 -7.06
C THR A 714 10.47 -8.64 -5.67
N THR A 715 9.69 -8.26 -4.65
CA THR A 715 9.82 -8.79 -3.30
C THR A 715 9.32 -10.24 -3.20
N PRO A 716 9.79 -11.06 -2.24
CA PRO A 716 9.45 -12.49 -2.16
C PRO A 716 7.94 -12.80 -2.08
N ASP A 717 7.17 -11.96 -1.38
CA ASP A 717 5.72 -12.09 -1.22
C ASP A 717 4.94 -11.76 -2.51
N VAL A 718 5.36 -10.71 -3.23
CA VAL A 718 4.85 -10.38 -4.57
C VAL A 718 5.25 -11.45 -5.58
N ALA A 719 6.47 -12.01 -5.45
CA ALA A 719 6.95 -13.07 -6.32
C ALA A 719 6.14 -14.36 -6.16
N ALA A 720 5.77 -14.71 -4.92
CA ALA A 720 4.88 -15.83 -4.58
C ALA A 720 3.46 -15.63 -5.13
N ALA A 721 2.98 -14.39 -5.19
CA ALA A 721 1.70 -14.04 -5.83
C ALA A 721 1.72 -14.12 -7.38
N GLY A 722 2.85 -14.47 -7.99
CA GLY A 722 2.99 -14.62 -9.44
C GLY A 722 3.21 -13.32 -10.22
N LEU A 723 3.33 -12.18 -9.53
CA LEU A 723 3.67 -10.90 -10.16
C LEU A 723 5.19 -10.70 -10.22
N ARG A 724 5.61 -9.81 -11.10
CA ARG A 724 7.01 -9.36 -11.26
C ARG A 724 7.03 -7.85 -11.33
N VAL A 725 7.96 -7.22 -10.61
CA VAL A 725 8.24 -5.79 -10.70
C VAL A 725 9.67 -5.61 -11.18
N VAL A 726 9.85 -4.79 -12.19
CA VAL A 726 11.17 -4.42 -12.71
C VAL A 726 11.32 -2.91 -12.73
N ARG A 727 12.58 -2.48 -12.74
CA ARG A 727 12.97 -1.14 -13.14
C ARG A 727 13.86 -1.24 -14.37
N VAL A 728 13.43 -0.62 -15.46
CA VAL A 728 14.28 -0.39 -16.62
C VAL A 728 14.95 0.99 -16.48
N VAL A 729 16.25 1.05 -16.77
CA VAL A 729 17.00 2.29 -16.91
C VAL A 729 17.64 2.29 -18.29
N VAL A 730 17.41 3.34 -19.07
CA VAL A 730 18.02 3.51 -20.39
C VAL A 730 18.94 4.73 -20.35
N GLY A 731 20.22 4.52 -20.65
CA GLY A 731 21.18 5.61 -20.76
C GLY A 731 20.80 6.56 -21.90
N GLY A 732 20.76 7.86 -21.63
CA GLY A 732 20.52 8.91 -22.63
C GLY A 732 19.04 9.25 -22.92
N LEU A 733 18.07 8.55 -22.33
CA LEU A 733 16.67 9.01 -22.33
C LEU A 733 16.44 10.07 -21.26
N TYR A 734 15.60 11.06 -21.57
CA TYR A 734 15.13 12.04 -20.59
C TYR A 734 13.93 11.52 -19.81
N GLN A 735 13.80 12.00 -18.58
CA GLN A 735 12.62 11.79 -17.74
C GLN A 735 11.91 13.12 -17.47
N LEU A 736 10.63 13.04 -17.10
CA LEU A 736 9.94 14.18 -16.53
C LEU A 736 10.59 14.57 -15.20
N ALA A 737 10.83 15.87 -15.02
CA ALA A 737 11.44 16.41 -13.81
C ALA A 737 10.70 17.69 -13.38
N PRO A 738 10.63 18.00 -12.07
CA PRO A 738 10.05 19.24 -11.57
C PRO A 738 10.66 20.47 -12.24
N ALA A 739 9.85 21.52 -12.45
CA ALA A 739 10.29 22.73 -13.13
C ALA A 739 11.43 23.48 -12.40
N ALA A 740 11.62 23.24 -11.10
CA ALA A 740 12.78 23.72 -10.35
C ALA A 740 14.11 23.03 -10.74
N PHE A 741 14.05 21.79 -11.23
CA PHE A 741 15.19 20.92 -11.50
C PHE A 741 15.07 20.20 -12.86
N PRO A 742 14.91 20.93 -13.97
CA PRO A 742 14.79 20.33 -15.29
C PRO A 742 16.10 19.61 -15.68
N LEU A 743 16.01 18.49 -16.39
CA LEU A 743 17.18 17.74 -16.88
C LEU A 743 17.67 18.37 -18.19
N LEU A 744 18.71 19.22 -18.12
CA LEU A 744 19.25 19.97 -19.25
C LEU A 744 20.64 19.49 -19.71
N GLY A 745 21.20 18.50 -19.01
CA GLY A 745 22.41 17.80 -19.43
C GLY A 745 22.13 16.86 -20.60
N GLY A 746 23.18 16.23 -21.14
CA GLY A 746 23.08 15.40 -22.34
C GLY A 746 22.94 16.23 -23.64
N THR A 747 22.80 15.54 -24.76
CA THR A 747 22.77 16.15 -26.12
C THR A 747 21.42 16.04 -26.81
N ARG A 748 20.67 14.96 -26.56
CA ARG A 748 19.46 14.60 -27.32
C ARG A 748 18.35 15.66 -27.26
N LEU A 749 18.24 16.42 -26.16
CA LEU A 749 17.33 17.57 -26.02
C LEU A 749 17.55 18.66 -27.09
N TYR A 750 18.79 18.80 -27.56
CA TYR A 750 19.22 19.82 -28.51
C TYR A 750 19.36 19.27 -29.93
N THR A 751 19.64 17.97 -30.09
CA THR A 751 19.93 17.36 -31.39
C THR A 751 18.74 16.62 -31.99
N GLU A 752 17.96 15.85 -31.23
CA GLU A 752 16.87 15.03 -31.80
C GLU A 752 15.77 15.88 -32.48
N PRO A 753 15.27 16.98 -31.88
CA PRO A 753 14.25 17.81 -32.52
C PRO A 753 14.70 18.41 -33.84
N VAL A 754 16.02 18.61 -34.02
CA VAL A 754 16.62 19.17 -35.23
C VAL A 754 16.84 18.08 -36.27
N THR A 755 17.43 16.94 -35.87
CA THR A 755 17.69 15.77 -36.73
C THR A 755 16.41 15.22 -37.35
N HIS A 756 15.33 15.17 -36.57
CA HIS A 756 14.01 14.73 -37.04
C HIS A 756 13.16 15.86 -37.65
N GLY A 757 13.69 17.08 -37.78
CA GLY A 757 13.04 18.20 -38.47
C GLY A 757 11.80 18.78 -37.77
N TRP A 758 11.68 18.61 -36.45
CA TRP A 758 10.58 19.18 -35.66
C TRP A 758 10.74 20.67 -35.42
N VAL A 759 11.99 21.16 -35.41
CA VAL A 759 12.38 22.56 -35.28
C VAL A 759 13.39 22.94 -36.38
N PRO A 760 13.46 24.20 -36.83
CA PRO A 760 14.17 24.58 -38.05
C PRO A 760 15.69 24.78 -37.90
N GLY A 761 16.25 24.70 -36.68
CA GLY A 761 17.65 25.01 -36.42
C GLY A 761 18.15 24.51 -35.07
N PRO A 762 19.47 24.60 -34.80
CA PRO A 762 20.08 24.13 -33.56
C PRO A 762 19.49 24.84 -32.33
N LEU A 763 19.20 24.06 -31.29
CA LEU A 763 18.72 24.58 -30.01
C LEU A 763 19.89 24.79 -29.03
N THR A 764 19.82 25.88 -28.27
CA THR A 764 20.66 26.13 -27.09
C THR A 764 19.83 26.02 -25.81
N GLU A 765 20.47 26.11 -24.63
CA GLU A 765 19.77 26.08 -23.34
C GLU A 765 18.76 27.25 -23.17
N ASP A 766 18.98 28.39 -23.85
CA ASP A 766 18.12 29.57 -23.81
C ASP A 766 16.90 29.46 -24.76
N ASP A 767 16.97 28.62 -25.81
CA ASP A 767 15.86 28.39 -26.74
C ASP A 767 14.76 27.48 -26.17
N LEU A 768 15.05 26.79 -25.05
CA LEU A 768 14.16 25.78 -24.47
C LEU A 768 12.95 26.39 -23.74
N VAL A 769 11.77 25.83 -24.00
CA VAL A 769 10.53 26.19 -23.31
C VAL A 769 10.61 25.82 -21.82
N ARG A 770 10.54 26.84 -20.95
CA ARG A 770 10.64 26.69 -19.47
C ARG A 770 9.30 26.66 -18.73
N HIS A 771 8.17 26.66 -19.45
CA HIS A 771 6.87 26.48 -18.80
C HIS A 771 6.75 25.04 -18.26
N PRO A 772 6.19 24.84 -17.05
CA PRO A 772 5.86 23.50 -16.55
C PRO A 772 4.91 22.76 -17.49
N LEU A 773 5.02 21.44 -17.55
CA LEU A 773 4.08 20.59 -18.30
C LEU A 773 2.68 20.63 -17.64
N PRO A 774 1.58 20.55 -18.41
CA PRO A 774 0.22 20.65 -17.87
C PRO A 774 -0.34 19.33 -17.31
N PHE A 775 0.53 18.50 -16.73
CA PHE A 775 0.19 17.28 -16.01
C PHE A 775 1.27 16.95 -14.97
N ALA A 776 0.99 15.93 -14.14
CA ALA A 776 1.85 15.44 -13.08
C ALA A 776 2.57 14.14 -13.49
#